data_AF-A0A954JGL1-F1
#
_entry.id   AF-A0A954JGL1-F1
#
_cell.length_a   1.000
_cell.length_b   1.000
_cell.length_c   1.000
_cell.angle_alpha   90.00
_cell.angle_beta   90.00
_cell.angle_gamma   90.00
#
_symmetry.space_group_name_H-M   'P 1'
#
loop_
_entity.id
_entity.type
_entity.pdbx_description
1 polymer ?
#
loop_
_entity_poly.entity_id
_entity_poly.type
_entity_poly.pdbx_seq_one_letter_code
_entity_poly.pdbx_strand_id
1 'polypeptide(L)'
;MTGNQWHDRLDKLRSACDSALDTATSIGAFSIEILRHTIEIEGLTSAAVFQFTSPEPQILVEEGFAKLFRDGMHILDMDHTSMLRESIQQQKVVDIDRRCVPEVGLLEHSGVIAAVPSQNAPFYVIELAAVRNFSREEFQHLREIVRLLTTYIQQFLQEGTKQEAPEDTGTFWERFDQFVLRLQRSLHLKETVAVAVNDGRSLIGCDRVSIALRHGSRAKVYGVSGQEDVAQRANLVQAMAVLTNEVIRGGQPVVYRGTIDGLAPQVEKPLAEYLAESRTRMVMLIPLREPEELIKDEPENTGRRQEKPRRVIGCLVVEQATEARPRTNVVQRTELLTEHIETAIHNAQRYESIFLLPLWRFIGRTIGWFKGRRVWAALAIIAGIALVGAGLAYIPWEYRVEAKGLAMPVDQHEVFAPWDGDVVTVFVESGQRVEQGQKLVQLQSDELDAEKVRIVSEVNELKKTVLQREAEARSADSRPADERIRIEFEAKKAEIELEGAQDRLKVVEDRIANLLVTAPAPGVVATFQVKQLLQNRPVRRGELLMQVMDDTGEWRLELEVPEYRKGHIERAIANSGDEKLKVEYVLATAVETSHEGHVTLISNRSNQSQEEGTIVEVHAAINKEDLGNRNIGADVTAKIHCGKKNLFYVLFGDVVEFVQRYFWL
;
A
#
# COMPACT_ATOMS: atom_id res chain seq x y z
N MET A 1 -64.61 47.45 -46.03
CA MET A 1 -63.80 47.64 -44.79
C MET A 1 -62.48 48.28 -45.21
N THR A 2 -61.80 49.07 -44.39
CA THR A 2 -60.49 49.66 -44.76
C THR A 2 -59.37 48.67 -44.46
N GLY A 3 -58.31 48.62 -45.27
CA GLY A 3 -57.21 47.65 -45.12
C GLY A 3 -56.56 47.61 -43.72
N ASN A 4 -56.58 48.73 -42.98
CA ASN A 4 -56.09 48.78 -41.60
C ASN A 4 -56.89 47.93 -40.61
N GLN A 5 -58.20 47.71 -40.83
CA GLN A 5 -59.02 46.88 -39.94
C GLN A 5 -58.73 45.38 -40.10
N TRP A 6 -58.22 44.97 -41.27
CA TRP A 6 -57.90 43.57 -41.56
C TRP A 6 -56.56 43.15 -40.99
N HIS A 7 -55.57 44.04 -41.00
CA HIS A 7 -54.30 43.81 -40.32
C HIS A 7 -54.47 43.63 -38.80
N ASP A 8 -55.28 44.47 -38.14
CA ASP A 8 -55.56 44.34 -36.70
C ASP A 8 -56.21 43.00 -36.33
N ARG A 9 -57.10 42.47 -37.19
CA ARG A 9 -57.71 41.15 -36.99
C ARG A 9 -56.72 40.01 -37.19
N LEU A 10 -55.87 40.08 -38.20
CA LEU A 10 -54.81 39.10 -38.44
C LEU A 10 -53.81 39.03 -37.28
N ASP A 11 -53.42 40.18 -36.72
CA ASP A 11 -52.49 40.23 -35.58
C ASP A 11 -53.11 39.64 -34.30
N LYS A 12 -54.40 39.91 -34.05
CA LYS A 12 -55.15 39.26 -32.96
C LYS A 12 -55.21 37.75 -33.13
N LEU A 13 -55.47 37.29 -34.35
CA LEU A 13 -55.51 35.86 -34.65
C LEU A 13 -54.13 35.20 -34.48
N ARG A 14 -53.04 35.85 -34.91
CA ARG A 14 -51.67 35.38 -34.66
C ARG A 14 -51.38 35.21 -33.18
N SER A 15 -51.70 36.22 -32.38
CA SER A 15 -51.51 36.16 -30.93
C SER A 15 -52.30 35.03 -30.28
N ALA A 16 -53.51 34.75 -30.77
CA ALA A 16 -54.32 33.62 -30.30
C ALA A 16 -53.71 32.28 -30.71
N CYS A 17 -53.23 32.15 -31.96
CA CYS A 17 -52.53 30.96 -32.44
C CYS A 17 -51.24 30.69 -31.67
N ASP A 18 -50.42 31.71 -31.39
CA ASP A 18 -49.18 31.58 -30.60
C ASP A 18 -49.50 31.09 -29.18
N SER A 19 -50.51 31.69 -28.53
CA SER A 19 -50.95 31.26 -27.19
C SER A 19 -51.51 29.84 -27.19
N ALA A 20 -52.23 29.44 -28.24
CA ALA A 20 -52.76 28.09 -28.37
C ALA A 20 -51.64 27.07 -28.63
N LEU A 21 -50.60 27.45 -29.36
CA LEU A 21 -49.43 26.60 -29.67
C LEU A 21 -48.71 26.21 -28.37
N ASP A 22 -48.60 27.14 -27.43
CA ASP A 22 -47.94 26.92 -26.13
C ASP A 22 -48.76 26.08 -25.13
N THR A 23 -50.09 26.05 -25.27
CA THR A 23 -51.02 25.50 -24.26
C THR A 23 -51.71 24.21 -24.67
N ALA A 24 -51.87 23.95 -25.98
CA ALA A 24 -52.61 22.79 -26.47
C ALA A 24 -51.84 21.46 -26.30
N THR A 25 -52.56 20.41 -25.88
CA THR A 25 -51.99 19.07 -25.62
C THR A 25 -52.20 18.06 -26.74
N SER A 26 -53.02 18.38 -27.75
CA SER A 26 -53.27 17.53 -28.91
C SER A 26 -53.68 18.37 -30.12
N ILE A 27 -53.57 17.81 -31.34
CA ILE A 27 -53.98 18.52 -32.56
C ILE A 27 -55.46 18.89 -32.55
N GLY A 28 -56.32 18.06 -31.96
CA GLY A 28 -57.74 18.37 -31.79
C GLY A 28 -57.95 19.56 -30.84
N ALA A 29 -57.27 19.57 -29.68
CA ALA A 29 -57.34 20.68 -28.72
C ALA A 29 -56.79 21.99 -29.29
N PHE A 30 -55.70 21.91 -30.07
CA PHE A 30 -55.14 23.07 -30.76
C PHE A 30 -56.11 23.60 -31.81
N SER A 31 -56.63 22.69 -32.65
CA SER A 31 -57.53 23.04 -33.76
C SER A 31 -58.84 23.66 -33.26
N ILE A 32 -59.47 23.12 -32.22
CA ILE A 32 -60.74 23.68 -31.71
C ILE A 32 -60.56 25.11 -31.16
N GLU A 33 -59.44 25.38 -30.48
CA GLU A 33 -59.17 26.70 -29.91
C GLU A 33 -58.94 27.74 -31.01
N ILE A 34 -58.10 27.44 -32.01
CA ILE A 34 -57.87 28.37 -33.13
C ILE A 34 -59.14 28.59 -33.97
N LEU A 35 -59.97 27.56 -34.16
CA LEU A 35 -61.22 27.68 -34.92
C LEU A 35 -62.22 28.60 -34.19
N ARG A 36 -62.34 28.48 -32.87
CA ARG A 36 -63.21 29.35 -32.06
C ARG A 36 -62.80 30.82 -32.18
N HIS A 37 -61.52 31.13 -31.98
CA HIS A 37 -61.01 32.50 -32.15
C HIS A 37 -61.21 33.01 -33.58
N THR A 38 -61.03 32.17 -34.59
CA THR A 38 -61.24 32.55 -36.00
C THR A 38 -62.69 32.94 -36.26
N ILE A 39 -63.65 32.15 -35.77
CA ILE A 39 -65.09 32.44 -35.92
C ILE A 39 -65.46 33.74 -35.22
N GLU A 40 -64.99 33.95 -33.99
CA GLU A 40 -65.29 35.14 -33.19
C GLU A 40 -64.70 36.42 -33.80
N ILE A 41 -63.45 36.37 -34.28
CA ILE A 41 -62.75 37.54 -34.84
C ILE A 41 -63.31 37.91 -36.23
N GLU A 42 -63.57 36.92 -37.07
CA GLU A 42 -63.97 37.16 -38.48
C GLU A 42 -65.48 37.17 -38.70
N GLY A 43 -66.28 36.75 -37.72
CA GLY A 43 -67.73 36.67 -37.84
C GLY A 43 -68.17 35.61 -38.86
N LEU A 44 -67.49 34.46 -38.86
CA LEU A 44 -67.84 33.31 -39.70
C LEU A 44 -69.03 32.53 -39.10
N THR A 45 -69.73 31.74 -39.92
CA THR A 45 -70.81 30.89 -39.42
C THR A 45 -70.28 29.55 -38.93
N SER A 46 -69.26 29.03 -39.59
CA SER A 46 -68.66 27.74 -39.28
C SER A 46 -67.19 27.69 -39.65
N ALA A 47 -66.46 26.85 -38.93
CA ALA A 47 -65.12 26.43 -39.30
C ALA A 47 -64.90 24.95 -38.95
N ALA A 48 -64.14 24.23 -39.75
CA ALA A 48 -63.87 22.82 -39.53
C ALA A 48 -62.45 22.45 -39.95
N VAL A 49 -61.89 21.45 -39.27
CA VAL A 49 -60.67 20.76 -39.70
C VAL A 49 -61.02 19.32 -39.99
N PHE A 50 -60.74 18.89 -41.22
CA PHE A 50 -60.91 17.51 -41.68
C PHE A 50 -59.57 16.78 -41.65
N GLN A 51 -59.59 15.52 -41.26
CA GLN A 51 -58.46 14.60 -41.29
C GLN A 51 -58.71 13.50 -42.32
N PHE A 52 -57.69 13.22 -43.14
CA PHE A 52 -57.68 12.14 -44.13
C PHE A 52 -56.62 11.11 -43.75
N THR A 53 -57.04 10.01 -43.13
CA THR A 53 -56.24 8.79 -42.87
C THR A 53 -56.50 7.67 -43.89
N SER A 54 -57.66 7.72 -44.54
CA SER A 54 -58.26 6.78 -45.50
C SER A 54 -58.94 7.59 -46.62
N PRO A 55 -59.37 7.04 -47.77
CA PRO A 55 -60.08 7.79 -48.81
C PRO A 55 -61.24 8.70 -48.34
N GLU A 56 -61.86 8.44 -47.19
CA GLU A 56 -62.97 9.25 -46.68
C GLU A 56 -62.49 10.31 -45.66
N PRO A 57 -62.91 11.58 -45.80
CA PRO A 57 -62.64 12.61 -44.81
C PRO A 57 -63.35 12.30 -43.49
N GLN A 58 -62.63 12.50 -42.37
CA GLN A 58 -63.23 12.54 -41.04
C GLN A 58 -63.15 13.96 -40.50
N ILE A 59 -64.21 14.44 -39.85
CA ILE A 59 -64.17 15.72 -39.14
C ILE A 59 -63.32 15.51 -37.88
N LEU A 60 -62.17 16.18 -37.80
CA LEU A 60 -61.31 16.15 -36.61
C LEU A 60 -61.91 17.04 -35.51
N VAL A 61 -62.23 18.28 -35.88
CA VAL A 61 -62.94 19.25 -35.05
C VAL A 61 -63.80 20.14 -35.93
N GLU A 62 -64.91 20.60 -35.39
CA GLU A 62 -65.77 21.60 -36.01
C GLU A 62 -66.27 22.58 -34.97
N GLU A 63 -66.49 23.82 -35.39
CA GLU A 63 -67.18 24.83 -34.62
C GLU A 63 -68.25 25.48 -35.51
N GLY A 64 -69.51 25.39 -35.09
CA GLY A 64 -70.63 26.04 -35.76
C GLY A 64 -71.03 25.40 -37.11
N PHE A 65 -70.51 24.23 -37.47
CA PHE A 65 -70.81 23.58 -38.75
C PHE A 65 -72.31 23.31 -38.89
N ALA A 66 -73.00 22.95 -37.80
CA ALA A 66 -74.47 22.79 -37.69
C ALA A 66 -75.27 23.94 -38.29
N LYS A 67 -74.74 25.15 -38.19
CA LYS A 67 -75.42 26.38 -38.62
C LYS A 67 -75.45 26.55 -40.14
N LEU A 68 -74.69 25.74 -40.89
CA LEU A 68 -74.78 25.71 -42.35
C LEU A 68 -76.02 24.95 -42.86
N PHE A 69 -76.67 24.15 -42.02
CA PHE A 69 -77.77 23.27 -42.40
C PHE A 69 -79.08 23.67 -41.72
N ARG A 70 -80.18 23.60 -42.45
CA ARG A 70 -81.51 24.00 -41.96
C ARG A 70 -81.99 23.14 -40.78
N ASP A 71 -81.66 21.85 -40.80
CA ASP A 71 -82.08 20.85 -39.81
C ASP A 71 -80.95 20.42 -38.85
N GLY A 72 -79.77 21.04 -38.96
CA GLY A 72 -78.59 20.74 -38.13
C GLY A 72 -77.94 19.36 -38.38
N MET A 73 -78.44 18.56 -39.33
CA MET A 73 -77.82 17.28 -39.71
C MET A 73 -76.75 17.46 -40.77
N HIS A 74 -75.56 16.94 -40.49
CA HIS A 74 -74.39 17.01 -41.37
C HIS A 74 -74.27 15.79 -42.27
N ILE A 75 -74.28 16.03 -43.57
CA ILE A 75 -73.91 15.02 -44.57
C ILE A 75 -72.88 15.67 -45.49
N LEU A 76 -71.67 15.11 -45.52
CA LEU A 76 -70.66 15.47 -46.52
C LEU A 76 -71.10 14.85 -47.85
N ASP A 77 -71.57 15.68 -48.78
CA ASP A 77 -71.92 15.20 -50.11
C ASP A 77 -70.66 14.93 -50.96
N MET A 78 -70.87 14.28 -52.10
CA MET A 78 -69.78 13.90 -53.01
C MET A 78 -69.02 15.11 -53.58
N ASP A 79 -69.71 16.24 -53.79
CA ASP A 79 -69.13 17.45 -54.34
C ASP A 79 -68.24 18.13 -53.30
N HIS A 80 -68.70 18.22 -52.04
CA HIS A 80 -67.91 18.73 -50.93
C HIS A 80 -66.63 17.92 -50.72
N THR A 81 -66.76 16.59 -50.71
CA THR A 81 -65.63 15.67 -50.60
C THR A 81 -64.63 15.86 -51.74
N SER A 82 -65.13 16.13 -52.95
CA SER A 82 -64.29 16.42 -54.12
C SER A 82 -63.52 17.72 -53.97
N MET A 83 -64.14 18.79 -53.44
CA MET A 83 -63.47 20.07 -53.17
C MET A 83 -62.36 19.94 -52.11
N LEU A 84 -62.61 19.18 -51.03
CA LEU A 84 -61.60 18.91 -50.01
C LEU A 84 -60.40 18.14 -50.60
N ARG A 85 -60.66 17.14 -51.46
CA ARG A 85 -59.61 16.38 -52.16
C ARG A 85 -58.85 17.22 -53.18
N GLU A 86 -59.54 18.11 -53.90
CA GLU A 86 -58.91 19.01 -54.86
C GLU A 86 -57.88 19.91 -54.17
N SER A 87 -58.21 20.45 -52.99
CA SER A 87 -57.28 21.25 -52.20
C SER A 87 -56.04 20.46 -51.78
N ILE A 88 -56.18 19.18 -51.40
CA ILE A 88 -55.06 18.28 -51.07
C ILE A 88 -54.19 18.02 -52.32
N GLN A 89 -54.80 17.66 -53.45
CA GLN A 89 -54.08 17.29 -54.67
C GLN A 89 -53.33 18.47 -55.30
N GLN A 90 -53.96 19.65 -55.29
CA GLN A 90 -53.38 20.84 -55.92
C GLN A 90 -52.53 21.68 -54.96
N GLN A 91 -52.60 21.41 -53.65
CA GLN A 91 -51.95 22.22 -52.60
C GLN A 91 -52.29 23.71 -52.72
N LYS A 92 -53.56 24.00 -53.02
CA LYS A 92 -54.08 25.36 -53.24
C LYS A 92 -55.35 25.60 -52.42
N VAL A 93 -55.63 26.88 -52.17
CA VAL A 93 -56.87 27.32 -51.54
C VAL A 93 -57.99 27.23 -52.59
N VAL A 94 -59.08 26.54 -52.25
CA VAL A 94 -60.29 26.40 -53.07
C VAL A 94 -61.35 27.33 -52.50
N ASP A 95 -61.92 28.20 -53.33
CA ASP A 95 -62.99 29.10 -52.93
C ASP A 95 -64.35 28.42 -53.14
N ILE A 96 -65.22 28.50 -52.15
CA ILE A 96 -66.63 28.15 -52.22
C ILE A 96 -67.40 29.46 -52.42
N ASP A 97 -67.97 29.68 -53.61
CA ASP A 97 -68.78 30.87 -53.91
C ASP A 97 -70.25 30.47 -54.07
N ARG A 98 -71.10 30.93 -53.14
CA ARG A 98 -72.57 30.75 -53.14
C ARG A 98 -73.03 29.30 -53.31
N ARG A 99 -72.38 28.37 -52.63
CA ARG A 99 -72.75 26.96 -52.69
C ARG A 99 -74.03 26.71 -51.90
N CYS A 100 -74.97 25.99 -52.52
CA CYS A 100 -76.21 25.55 -51.90
C CYS A 100 -76.57 24.16 -52.44
N VAL A 101 -76.97 23.26 -51.55
CA VAL A 101 -77.48 21.91 -51.89
C VAL A 101 -78.80 21.72 -51.16
N PRO A 102 -79.93 22.13 -51.76
CA PRO A 102 -81.24 22.13 -51.10
C PRO A 102 -81.66 20.74 -50.61
N GLU A 103 -81.25 19.66 -51.28
CA GLU A 103 -81.62 18.26 -51.00
C GLU A 103 -81.16 17.79 -49.62
N VAL A 104 -80.04 18.35 -49.12
CA VAL A 104 -79.49 18.06 -47.79
C VAL A 104 -79.70 19.21 -46.81
N GLY A 105 -80.51 20.21 -47.18
CA GLY A 105 -80.82 21.36 -46.33
C GLY A 105 -79.66 22.36 -46.16
N LEU A 106 -78.64 22.32 -47.02
CA LEU A 106 -77.48 23.22 -46.97
C LEU A 106 -77.87 24.64 -47.40
N LEU A 107 -77.68 25.61 -46.51
CA LEU A 107 -77.93 27.03 -46.78
C LEU A 107 -76.90 27.58 -47.78
N GLU A 108 -77.29 28.59 -48.56
CA GLU A 108 -76.36 29.31 -49.44
C GLU A 108 -75.25 29.93 -48.60
N HIS A 109 -74.02 29.45 -48.80
CA HIS A 109 -72.85 29.90 -48.05
C HIS A 109 -71.67 30.13 -48.99
N SER A 110 -70.74 30.96 -48.53
CA SER A 110 -69.43 31.14 -49.15
C SER A 110 -68.35 30.75 -48.15
N GLY A 111 -67.20 30.30 -48.65
CA GLY A 111 -66.15 29.73 -47.82
C GLY A 111 -64.81 29.59 -48.54
N VAL A 112 -63.78 29.22 -47.78
CA VAL A 112 -62.46 28.86 -48.30
C VAL A 112 -62.00 27.55 -47.69
N ILE A 113 -61.41 26.69 -48.52
CA ILE A 113 -60.83 25.41 -48.13
C ILE A 113 -59.33 25.46 -48.41
N ALA A 114 -58.50 25.06 -47.45
CA ALA A 114 -57.07 24.90 -47.66
C ALA A 114 -56.52 23.65 -46.98
N ALA A 115 -55.81 22.82 -47.75
CA ALA A 115 -55.03 21.72 -47.23
C ALA A 115 -53.79 22.24 -46.49
N VAL A 116 -53.51 21.62 -45.33
CA VAL A 116 -52.26 21.79 -44.60
C VAL A 116 -51.15 21.09 -45.40
N PRO A 117 -50.05 21.78 -45.73
CA PRO A 117 -48.96 21.17 -46.50
C PRO A 117 -48.31 20.01 -45.73
N SER A 118 -48.50 18.78 -46.24
CA SER A 118 -47.90 17.56 -45.70
C SER A 118 -47.47 16.62 -46.83
N GLN A 119 -46.37 15.89 -46.64
CA GLN A 119 -45.87 14.90 -47.61
C GLN A 119 -46.45 13.50 -47.39
N ASN A 120 -46.92 13.19 -46.17
CA ASN A 120 -47.43 11.89 -45.79
C ASN A 120 -48.79 12.03 -45.08
N ALA A 121 -49.63 11.00 -45.19
CA ALA A 121 -50.87 10.91 -44.42
C ALA A 121 -50.57 10.81 -42.91
N PRO A 122 -51.44 11.34 -42.02
CA PRO A 122 -52.72 11.95 -42.33
C PRO A 122 -52.61 13.36 -42.96
N PHE A 123 -53.48 13.66 -43.94
CA PHE A 123 -53.63 15.01 -44.47
C PHE A 123 -54.70 15.76 -43.70
N TYR A 124 -54.49 17.06 -43.46
CA TYR A 124 -55.45 17.92 -42.78
C TYR A 124 -55.95 19.00 -43.74
N VAL A 125 -57.24 19.33 -43.68
CA VAL A 125 -57.86 20.36 -44.51
C VAL A 125 -58.69 21.27 -43.62
N ILE A 126 -58.47 22.58 -43.71
CA ILE A 126 -59.22 23.60 -42.98
C ILE A 126 -60.29 24.18 -43.90
N GLU A 127 -61.51 24.28 -43.40
CA GLU A 127 -62.62 24.96 -44.04
C GLU A 127 -63.14 26.09 -43.17
N LEU A 128 -63.31 27.27 -43.77
CA LEU A 128 -63.91 28.46 -43.15
C LEU A 128 -65.11 28.87 -43.99
N ALA A 129 -66.31 28.97 -43.41
CA ALA A 129 -67.53 29.29 -44.16
C ALA A 129 -68.49 30.21 -43.39
N ALA A 130 -69.30 30.95 -44.15
CA ALA A 130 -70.38 31.76 -43.62
C ALA A 130 -71.62 31.73 -44.51
N VAL A 131 -72.81 31.76 -43.91
CA VAL A 131 -74.11 31.82 -44.60
C VAL A 131 -74.37 33.25 -45.09
N ARG A 132 -73.48 33.72 -45.98
CA ARG A 132 -73.53 35.00 -46.68
C ARG A 132 -72.56 34.96 -47.86
N ASN A 133 -72.70 35.92 -48.77
CA ASN A 133 -71.82 36.05 -49.92
C ASN A 133 -70.60 36.91 -49.59
N PHE A 134 -69.43 36.44 -50.00
CA PHE A 134 -68.18 37.17 -49.80
C PHE A 134 -67.87 38.06 -51.00
N SER A 135 -67.40 39.28 -50.72
CA SER A 135 -66.81 40.15 -51.72
C SER A 135 -65.43 39.62 -52.16
N ARG A 136 -64.93 40.08 -53.31
CA ARG A 136 -63.58 39.70 -53.79
C ARG A 136 -62.48 40.01 -52.77
N GLU A 137 -62.60 41.13 -52.06
CA GLU A 137 -61.63 41.53 -51.05
C GLU A 137 -61.72 40.60 -49.82
N GLU A 138 -62.92 40.16 -49.41
CA GLU A 138 -63.09 39.19 -48.31
C GLU A 138 -62.52 37.81 -48.65
N PHE A 139 -62.67 37.33 -49.88
CA PHE A 139 -62.01 36.09 -50.32
C PHE A 139 -60.47 36.21 -50.23
N GLN A 140 -59.90 37.37 -50.55
CA GLN A 140 -58.46 37.60 -50.40
C GLN A 140 -58.03 37.58 -48.93
N HIS A 141 -58.77 38.24 -48.05
CA HIS A 141 -58.50 38.23 -46.60
C HIS A 141 -58.61 36.82 -45.99
N LEU A 142 -59.68 36.07 -46.32
CA LEU A 142 -59.87 34.71 -45.82
C LEU A 142 -58.83 33.73 -46.38
N ARG A 143 -58.32 33.95 -47.60
CA ARG A 143 -57.17 33.19 -48.13
C ARG A 143 -55.90 33.43 -47.31
N GLU A 144 -55.67 34.64 -46.82
CA GLU A 144 -54.53 34.94 -45.94
C GLU A 144 -54.70 34.27 -44.57
N ILE A 145 -55.91 34.33 -44.01
CA ILE A 145 -56.23 33.68 -42.72
C ILE A 145 -56.09 32.16 -42.81
N VAL A 146 -56.70 31.52 -43.79
CA VAL A 146 -56.64 30.05 -43.89
C VAL A 146 -55.21 29.59 -44.11
N ARG A 147 -54.38 30.34 -44.86
CA ARG A 147 -52.95 30.07 -45.00
C ARG A 147 -52.20 30.21 -43.68
N LEU A 148 -52.48 31.26 -42.91
CA LEU A 148 -51.93 31.45 -41.57
C LEU A 148 -52.24 30.23 -40.69
N LEU A 149 -53.52 29.84 -40.62
CA LEU A 149 -53.96 28.69 -39.83
C LEU A 149 -53.30 27.38 -40.30
N THR A 150 -53.21 27.14 -41.61
CA THR A 150 -52.50 25.95 -42.12
C THR A 150 -51.03 25.95 -41.75
N THR A 151 -50.38 27.12 -41.69
CA THR A 151 -48.97 27.25 -41.28
C THR A 151 -48.80 26.90 -39.81
N TYR A 152 -49.69 27.39 -38.93
CA TYR A 152 -49.67 27.07 -37.51
C TYR A 152 -49.99 25.60 -37.22
N ILE A 153 -50.97 25.01 -37.92
CA ILE A 153 -51.21 23.56 -37.81
C ILE A 153 -49.99 22.77 -38.29
N GLN A 154 -49.37 23.17 -39.40
CA GLN A 154 -48.14 22.53 -39.87
C GLN A 154 -47.01 22.66 -38.84
N GLN A 155 -46.84 23.83 -38.22
CA GLN A 155 -45.84 24.05 -37.17
C GLN A 155 -46.10 23.16 -35.96
N PHE A 156 -47.34 23.12 -35.46
CA PHE A 156 -47.73 22.26 -34.33
C PHE A 156 -47.45 20.78 -34.65
N LEU A 157 -47.82 20.33 -35.85
CA LEU A 157 -47.56 18.96 -36.30
C LEU A 157 -46.06 18.68 -36.36
N GLN A 158 -45.24 19.59 -36.89
CA GLN A 158 -43.78 19.45 -36.96
C GLN A 158 -43.09 19.48 -35.58
N GLU A 159 -43.59 20.28 -34.64
CA GLU A 159 -43.11 20.29 -33.25
C GLU A 159 -43.46 18.98 -32.54
N GLY A 160 -44.68 18.47 -32.75
CA GLY A 160 -45.09 17.13 -32.33
C GLY A 160 -44.24 16.02 -32.99
N THR A 161 -43.95 16.10 -34.29
CA THR A 161 -43.09 15.10 -34.98
C THR A 161 -41.61 15.22 -34.62
N LYS A 162 -41.12 16.37 -34.15
CA LYS A 162 -39.77 16.49 -33.56
C LYS A 162 -39.70 15.86 -32.16
N GLN A 163 -40.81 15.86 -31.43
CA GLN A 163 -40.93 15.18 -30.13
C GLN A 163 -41.24 13.68 -30.26
N GLU A 164 -41.89 13.28 -31.36
CA GLU A 164 -42.26 11.89 -31.71
C GLU A 164 -41.44 11.29 -32.87
N ALA A 165 -40.34 11.93 -33.30
CA ALA A 165 -39.38 11.24 -34.16
C ALA A 165 -38.96 9.99 -33.39
N PRO A 166 -39.22 8.78 -33.89
CA PRO A 166 -38.73 7.60 -33.21
C PRO A 166 -37.21 7.70 -33.27
N GLU A 167 -36.58 7.99 -32.13
CA GLU A 167 -35.34 7.28 -31.83
C GLU A 167 -35.72 5.81 -31.99
N ASP A 168 -35.35 5.28 -33.15
CA ASP A 168 -35.64 3.95 -33.64
C ASP A 168 -35.74 2.99 -32.45
N THR A 169 -36.96 2.64 -32.03
CA THR A 169 -37.21 1.95 -30.75
C THR A 169 -36.40 0.65 -30.68
N GLY A 170 -36.12 0.05 -31.86
CA GLY A 170 -35.16 -1.05 -32.02
C GLY A 170 -33.75 -0.70 -31.53
N THR A 171 -33.20 0.44 -31.92
CA THR A 171 -31.86 0.89 -31.51
C THR A 171 -31.75 1.20 -30.00
N PHE A 172 -32.83 1.66 -29.35
CA PHE A 172 -32.85 1.83 -27.89
C PHE A 172 -32.78 0.47 -27.20
N TRP A 173 -33.66 -0.47 -27.58
CA TRP A 173 -33.69 -1.81 -26.97
C TRP A 173 -32.41 -2.61 -27.23
N GLU A 174 -31.80 -2.48 -28.42
CA GLU A 174 -30.49 -3.05 -28.72
C GLU A 174 -29.39 -2.50 -27.81
N ARG A 175 -29.32 -1.16 -27.64
CA ARG A 175 -28.35 -0.53 -26.73
C ARG A 175 -28.62 -0.88 -25.28
N PHE A 176 -29.88 -1.01 -24.89
CA PHE A 176 -30.29 -1.41 -23.55
C PHE A 176 -29.89 -2.87 -23.25
N ASP A 177 -30.11 -3.80 -24.19
CA ASP A 177 -29.67 -5.20 -24.04
C ASP A 177 -28.14 -5.31 -23.90
N GLN A 178 -27.40 -4.59 -24.75
CA GLN A 178 -25.94 -4.50 -24.64
C GLN A 178 -25.48 -3.89 -23.31
N PHE A 179 -26.21 -2.90 -22.80
CA PHE A 179 -25.94 -2.29 -21.51
C PHE A 179 -26.14 -3.30 -20.36
N VAL A 180 -27.25 -4.02 -20.33
CA VAL A 180 -27.53 -5.04 -19.31
C VAL A 180 -26.45 -6.12 -19.33
N LEU A 181 -26.07 -6.61 -20.52
CA LEU A 181 -25.01 -7.61 -20.67
C LEU A 181 -23.65 -7.11 -20.14
N ARG A 182 -23.27 -5.86 -20.46
CA ARG A 182 -22.01 -5.27 -19.99
C ARG A 182 -22.01 -5.05 -18.48
N LEU A 183 -23.14 -4.58 -17.95
CA LEU A 183 -23.32 -4.30 -16.54
C LEU A 183 -23.16 -5.57 -15.68
N GLN A 184 -23.64 -6.72 -16.20
CA GLN A 184 -23.55 -8.02 -15.52
C GLN A 184 -22.23 -8.77 -15.77
N ARG A 185 -21.39 -8.33 -16.73
CA ARG A 185 -20.17 -9.04 -17.13
C ARG A 185 -19.07 -9.03 -16.07
N SER A 186 -19.07 -8.03 -15.19
CA SER A 186 -18.08 -7.87 -14.12
C SER A 186 -18.72 -7.87 -12.75
N LEU A 187 -18.02 -8.46 -11.78
CA LEU A 187 -18.32 -8.38 -10.35
C LEU A 187 -17.40 -7.38 -9.62
N HIS A 188 -16.61 -6.61 -10.38
CA HIS A 188 -15.76 -5.55 -9.84
C HIS A 188 -16.55 -4.25 -9.76
N LEU A 189 -16.67 -3.70 -8.55
CA LEU A 189 -17.55 -2.56 -8.29
C LEU A 189 -17.20 -1.34 -9.16
N LYS A 190 -15.89 -1.06 -9.33
CA LYS A 190 -15.42 0.06 -10.15
C LYS A 190 -15.82 -0.09 -11.62
N GLU A 191 -15.68 -1.29 -12.19
CA GLU A 191 -16.03 -1.57 -13.58
C GLU A 191 -17.55 -1.50 -13.80
N THR A 192 -18.33 -2.11 -12.90
CA THR A 192 -19.80 -2.07 -12.96
C THR A 192 -20.32 -0.65 -12.88
N VAL A 193 -19.80 0.18 -11.96
CA VAL A 193 -20.18 1.60 -11.85
C VAL A 193 -19.78 2.39 -13.09
N ALA A 194 -18.59 2.15 -13.65
CA ALA A 194 -18.13 2.83 -14.86
C ALA A 194 -19.04 2.54 -16.06
N VAL A 195 -19.48 1.30 -16.24
CA VAL A 195 -20.47 0.92 -17.26
C VAL A 195 -21.80 1.61 -16.99
N ALA A 196 -22.29 1.56 -15.74
CA ALA A 196 -23.56 2.16 -15.34
C ALA A 196 -23.65 3.66 -15.68
N VAL A 197 -22.60 4.44 -15.37
CA VAL A 197 -22.63 5.90 -15.62
C VAL A 197 -22.38 6.26 -17.09
N ASN A 198 -21.48 5.55 -17.80
CA ASN A 198 -21.10 5.91 -19.16
C ASN A 198 -22.18 5.51 -20.19
N ASP A 199 -22.60 4.25 -20.14
CA ASP A 199 -23.64 3.74 -21.06
C ASP A 199 -25.02 4.28 -20.61
N GLY A 200 -25.25 4.42 -19.30
CA GLY A 200 -26.46 5.01 -18.75
C GLY A 200 -26.69 6.46 -19.19
N ARG A 201 -25.64 7.29 -19.30
CA ARG A 201 -25.76 8.66 -19.83
C ARG A 201 -26.37 8.68 -21.23
N SER A 202 -25.87 7.81 -22.11
CA SER A 202 -26.35 7.74 -23.49
C SER A 202 -27.75 7.15 -23.59
N LEU A 203 -28.09 6.17 -22.75
CA LEU A 203 -29.41 5.53 -22.76
C LEU A 203 -30.48 6.45 -22.20
N ILE A 204 -30.20 7.14 -21.09
CA ILE A 204 -31.15 8.06 -20.46
C ILE A 204 -31.38 9.31 -21.32
N GLY A 205 -30.39 9.75 -22.11
CA GLY A 205 -30.47 10.98 -22.91
C GLY A 205 -30.20 12.26 -22.10
N CYS A 206 -29.48 12.13 -20.99
CA CYS A 206 -29.10 13.23 -20.09
C CYS A 206 -27.66 13.73 -20.34
N ASP A 207 -27.31 14.87 -19.76
CA ASP A 207 -25.99 15.48 -19.98
C ASP A 207 -24.91 14.83 -19.10
N ARG A 208 -25.27 14.38 -17.88
CA ARG A 208 -24.36 13.69 -16.95
C ARG A 208 -25.11 12.69 -16.07
N VAL A 209 -24.48 11.54 -15.83
CA VAL A 209 -24.92 10.53 -14.85
C VAL A 209 -23.80 10.31 -13.84
N SER A 210 -24.14 10.28 -12.57
CA SER A 210 -23.20 9.99 -11.49
C SER A 210 -23.79 8.98 -10.52
N ILE A 211 -22.94 8.17 -9.91
CA ILE A 211 -23.37 7.20 -8.89
C ILE A 211 -22.58 7.43 -7.61
N ALA A 212 -23.31 7.68 -6.53
CA ALA A 212 -22.77 7.73 -5.17
C ALA A 212 -23.22 6.51 -4.38
N LEU A 213 -22.31 5.84 -3.68
CA LEU A 213 -22.63 4.68 -2.85
C LEU A 213 -22.35 4.99 -1.39
N ARG A 214 -23.14 4.36 -0.51
CA ARG A 214 -22.97 4.48 0.93
C ARG A 214 -21.66 3.82 1.36
N HIS A 215 -20.82 4.59 2.05
CA HIS A 215 -19.56 4.13 2.63
C HIS A 215 -19.56 4.48 4.13
N GLY A 216 -19.99 3.51 4.94
CA GLY A 216 -20.24 3.73 6.38
C GLY A 216 -21.41 4.69 6.62
N SER A 217 -21.12 5.84 7.24
CA SER A 217 -22.07 6.91 7.58
C SER A 217 -22.16 8.06 6.57
N ARG A 218 -21.34 8.01 5.50
CA ARG A 218 -21.24 9.02 4.46
C ARG A 218 -21.50 8.41 3.08
N ALA A 219 -21.87 9.24 2.10
CA ALA A 219 -21.87 8.85 0.69
C ALA A 219 -20.50 9.17 0.05
N LYS A 220 -20.09 8.36 -0.91
CA LYS A 220 -18.90 8.57 -1.73
C LYS A 220 -19.28 8.44 -3.20
N VAL A 221 -18.82 9.35 -4.06
CA VAL A 221 -19.07 9.27 -5.51
C VAL A 221 -18.13 8.23 -6.11
N TYR A 222 -18.66 7.18 -6.71
CA TYR A 222 -17.88 6.08 -7.30
C TYR A 222 -17.67 6.24 -8.81
N GLY A 223 -18.58 6.92 -9.51
CA GLY A 223 -18.47 7.15 -10.94
C GLY A 223 -19.19 8.41 -11.37
N VAL A 224 -18.63 9.07 -12.39
CA VAL A 224 -19.21 10.19 -13.12
C VAL A 224 -19.02 9.91 -14.60
N SER A 225 -20.10 10.04 -15.37
CA SER A 225 -20.07 9.78 -16.81
C SER A 225 -19.04 10.64 -17.52
N GLY A 226 -18.20 10.04 -18.38
CA GLY A 226 -17.14 10.73 -19.12
C GLY A 226 -15.84 10.94 -18.34
N GLN A 227 -15.68 10.32 -17.17
CA GLN A 227 -14.45 10.35 -16.37
C GLN A 227 -13.94 8.93 -16.11
N GLU A 228 -12.64 8.69 -16.30
CA GLU A 228 -12.01 7.40 -15.95
C GLU A 228 -11.82 7.23 -14.44
N ASP A 229 -11.49 8.33 -13.75
CA ASP A 229 -11.30 8.38 -12.31
C ASP A 229 -11.99 9.60 -11.69
N VAL A 230 -12.67 9.39 -10.56
CA VAL A 230 -13.38 10.44 -9.84
C VAL A 230 -12.47 11.12 -8.82
N ALA A 231 -12.15 12.39 -9.07
CA ALA A 231 -11.39 13.22 -8.13
C ALA A 231 -12.21 13.57 -6.88
N GLN A 232 -12.08 12.77 -5.83
CA GLN A 232 -12.85 12.88 -4.57
C GLN A 232 -12.70 14.24 -3.84
N ARG A 233 -11.69 15.04 -4.20
CA ARG A 233 -11.42 16.35 -3.60
C ARG A 233 -12.00 17.53 -4.39
N ALA A 234 -12.60 17.30 -5.56
CA ALA A 234 -13.21 18.37 -6.34
C ALA A 234 -14.48 18.91 -5.65
N ASN A 235 -14.67 20.24 -5.66
CA ASN A 235 -15.81 20.90 -4.99
C ASN A 235 -17.15 20.29 -5.41
N LEU A 236 -17.36 20.10 -6.72
CA LEU A 236 -18.55 19.47 -7.27
C LEU A 236 -18.81 18.06 -6.70
N VAL A 237 -17.76 17.24 -6.60
CA VAL A 237 -17.85 15.86 -6.10
C VAL A 237 -18.16 15.83 -4.61
N GLN A 238 -17.60 16.77 -3.84
CA GLN A 238 -17.88 16.91 -2.41
C GLN A 238 -19.32 17.39 -2.16
N ALA A 239 -19.78 18.40 -2.89
CA ALA A 239 -21.16 18.87 -2.81
C ALA A 239 -22.15 17.76 -3.19
N MET A 240 -21.86 17.02 -4.26
CA MET A 240 -22.65 15.85 -4.67
C MET A 240 -22.69 14.76 -3.58
N ALA A 241 -21.56 14.46 -2.94
CA ALA A 241 -21.50 13.48 -1.86
C ALA A 241 -22.34 13.89 -0.64
N VAL A 242 -22.36 15.19 -0.31
CA VAL A 242 -23.20 15.72 0.80
C VAL A 242 -24.68 15.61 0.44
N LEU A 243 -25.07 16.05 -0.76
CA LEU A 243 -26.45 15.99 -1.24
C LEU A 243 -26.97 14.55 -1.33
N THR A 244 -26.22 13.67 -1.98
CA THR A 244 -26.59 12.25 -2.13
C THR A 244 -26.66 11.53 -0.79
N ASN A 245 -25.88 11.94 0.21
CA ASN A 245 -25.95 11.37 1.55
C ASN A 245 -27.30 11.64 2.25
N GLU A 246 -27.89 12.82 2.05
CA GLU A 246 -29.22 13.14 2.60
C GLU A 246 -30.33 12.38 1.86
N VAL A 247 -30.21 12.21 0.53
CA VAL A 247 -31.13 11.37 -0.25
C VAL A 247 -31.02 9.89 0.14
N ILE A 248 -29.81 9.37 0.37
CA ILE A 248 -29.60 8.00 0.84
C ILE A 248 -30.22 7.76 2.22
N ARG A 249 -30.17 8.75 3.11
CA ARG A 249 -30.80 8.70 4.44
C ARG A 249 -32.31 8.78 4.37
N GLY A 250 -32.85 9.64 3.52
CA GLY A 250 -34.30 9.83 3.34
C GLY A 250 -34.96 8.71 2.53
N GLY A 251 -34.24 8.09 1.60
CA GLY A 251 -34.71 6.98 0.77
C GLY A 251 -35.82 7.32 -0.23
N GLN A 252 -36.14 8.61 -0.38
CA GLN A 252 -37.13 9.12 -1.34
C GLN A 252 -36.42 9.76 -2.54
N PRO A 253 -36.92 9.57 -3.77
CA PRO A 253 -36.40 10.24 -4.94
C PRO A 253 -36.64 11.76 -4.85
N VAL A 254 -35.65 12.53 -5.30
CA VAL A 254 -35.71 14.00 -5.34
C VAL A 254 -35.53 14.45 -6.78
N VAL A 255 -36.47 15.23 -7.29
CA VAL A 255 -36.43 15.77 -8.65
C VAL A 255 -36.52 17.28 -8.60
N TYR A 256 -35.47 17.96 -9.03
CA TYR A 256 -35.41 19.41 -9.14
C TYR A 256 -35.62 19.83 -10.60
N ARG A 257 -36.62 20.69 -10.85
CA ARG A 257 -37.00 21.19 -12.20
C ARG A 257 -36.97 22.72 -12.29
N GLY A 258 -36.05 23.37 -11.59
CA GLY A 258 -35.92 24.83 -11.56
C GLY A 258 -36.58 25.53 -10.37
N THR A 259 -37.43 24.84 -9.60
CA THR A 259 -38.01 25.34 -8.33
C THR A 259 -37.70 24.39 -7.18
N ILE A 260 -37.54 24.94 -5.97
CA ILE A 260 -37.14 24.22 -4.73
C ILE A 260 -38.37 23.92 -3.84
N ASP A 261 -39.58 24.28 -4.28
CA ASP A 261 -40.79 24.22 -3.47
C ASP A 261 -41.15 22.80 -3.03
N GLY A 262 -41.34 22.59 -1.72
CA GLY A 262 -41.80 21.33 -1.13
C GLY A 262 -40.71 20.31 -0.77
N LEU A 263 -39.43 20.67 -0.84
CA LEU A 263 -38.32 19.82 -0.39
C LEU A 263 -38.08 19.92 1.13
N ALA A 264 -37.62 18.83 1.74
CA ALA A 264 -37.25 18.84 3.16
C ALA A 264 -36.03 19.76 3.39
N PRO A 265 -35.95 20.50 4.52
CA PRO A 265 -34.84 21.42 4.81
C PRO A 265 -33.45 20.75 4.77
N GLN A 266 -33.40 19.44 5.06
CA GLN A 266 -32.18 18.64 5.02
C GLN A 266 -31.63 18.45 3.61
N VAL A 267 -32.47 18.50 2.57
CA VAL A 267 -32.07 18.35 1.16
C VAL A 267 -31.90 19.71 0.48
N GLU A 268 -32.73 20.70 0.86
CA GLU A 268 -32.74 22.03 0.26
C GLU A 268 -31.35 22.72 0.28
N LYS A 269 -30.69 22.77 1.44
CA LYS A 269 -29.39 23.42 1.57
C LYS A 269 -28.28 22.70 0.77
N PRO A 270 -28.06 21.38 0.91
CA PRO A 270 -27.11 20.65 0.08
C PRO A 270 -27.42 20.74 -1.43
N LEU A 271 -28.70 20.81 -1.80
CA LEU A 271 -29.11 20.94 -3.20
C LEU A 271 -28.71 22.31 -3.74
N ALA A 272 -28.93 23.39 -3.00
CA ALA A 272 -28.51 24.74 -3.40
C ALA A 272 -26.98 24.84 -3.58
N GLU A 273 -26.21 24.29 -2.63
CA GLU A 273 -24.73 24.23 -2.72
C GLU A 273 -24.28 23.41 -3.94
N TYR A 274 -24.96 22.30 -4.23
CA TYR A 274 -24.69 21.48 -5.41
C TYR A 274 -25.03 22.18 -6.74
N LEU A 275 -26.16 22.87 -6.81
CA LEU A 275 -26.60 23.60 -8.00
C LEU A 275 -25.65 24.77 -8.35
N ALA A 276 -25.11 25.45 -7.34
CA ALA A 276 -24.12 26.52 -7.51
C ALA A 276 -22.84 26.04 -8.23
N GLU A 277 -22.37 24.83 -7.91
CA GLU A 277 -21.18 24.22 -8.51
C GLU A 277 -21.48 23.53 -9.85
N SER A 278 -22.58 22.77 -9.93
CA SER A 278 -22.88 21.92 -11.10
C SER A 278 -23.41 22.70 -12.31
N ARG A 279 -23.99 23.89 -12.08
CA ARG A 279 -24.69 24.72 -13.08
C ARG A 279 -25.78 23.96 -13.85
N THR A 280 -26.37 22.95 -13.21
CA THR A 280 -27.45 22.15 -13.79
C THR A 280 -28.79 22.88 -13.61
N ARG A 281 -29.70 22.67 -14.57
CA ARG A 281 -31.06 23.23 -14.55
C ARG A 281 -32.10 22.21 -14.10
N MET A 282 -31.79 20.93 -14.25
CA MET A 282 -32.60 19.81 -13.78
C MET A 282 -31.68 18.75 -13.19
N VAL A 283 -32.02 18.23 -12.01
CA VAL A 283 -31.33 17.07 -11.41
C VAL A 283 -32.34 16.10 -10.80
N MET A 284 -32.16 14.81 -11.08
CA MET A 284 -32.88 13.71 -10.44
C MET A 284 -31.91 12.94 -9.56
N LEU A 285 -32.28 12.75 -8.30
CA LEU A 285 -31.56 11.93 -7.33
C LEU A 285 -32.44 10.72 -7.00
N ILE A 286 -32.06 9.56 -7.52
CA ILE A 286 -32.80 8.31 -7.38
C ILE A 286 -32.06 7.41 -6.39
N PRO A 287 -32.64 7.07 -5.23
CA PRO A 287 -32.04 6.14 -4.27
C PRO A 287 -31.87 4.76 -4.90
N LEU A 288 -30.67 4.20 -4.83
CA LEU A 288 -30.36 2.82 -5.23
C LEU A 288 -30.58 1.89 -4.03
N ARG A 289 -31.40 0.86 -4.20
CA ARG A 289 -31.82 -0.08 -3.16
C ARG A 289 -31.25 -1.49 -3.37
N GLU A 290 -31.23 -2.28 -2.31
CA GLU A 290 -30.96 -3.72 -2.42
C GLU A 290 -32.12 -4.40 -3.18
N PRO A 291 -31.84 -5.35 -4.10
CA PRO A 291 -32.88 -6.08 -4.81
C PRO A 291 -33.68 -6.96 -3.85
N GLU A 292 -34.92 -7.31 -4.22
CA GLU A 292 -35.72 -8.24 -3.42
C GLU A 292 -35.17 -9.67 -3.52
N GLU A 293 -35.14 -10.38 -2.40
CA GLU A 293 -34.71 -11.78 -2.38
C GLU A 293 -35.70 -12.65 -3.16
N LEU A 294 -35.19 -13.43 -4.12
CA LEU A 294 -35.99 -14.29 -5.00
C LEU A 294 -36.66 -15.46 -4.26
N ILE A 295 -36.11 -15.85 -3.10
CA ILE A 295 -36.63 -16.92 -2.25
C ILE A 295 -36.72 -16.34 -0.84
N LYS A 296 -37.93 -16.28 -0.29
CA LYS A 296 -38.17 -15.92 1.10
C LYS A 296 -38.04 -17.21 1.93
N ASP A 297 -37.02 -17.31 2.78
CA ASP A 297 -36.67 -18.54 3.52
C ASP A 297 -37.71 -19.00 4.59
N GLU A 298 -38.86 -18.34 4.73
CA GLU A 298 -39.91 -18.73 5.69
C GLU A 298 -41.23 -19.08 4.96
N PRO A 299 -41.86 -20.24 5.26
CA PRO A 299 -43.18 -20.57 4.75
C PRO A 299 -44.21 -19.57 5.29
N GLU A 300 -45.05 -19.05 4.38
CA GLU A 300 -46.15 -18.14 4.67
C GLU A 300 -47.07 -18.69 5.76
N ASN A 301 -46.90 -18.20 6.99
CA ASN A 301 -47.95 -18.29 7.98
C ASN A 301 -47.95 -17.02 8.83
N THR A 302 -49.15 -16.42 8.91
CA THR A 302 -49.57 -15.25 9.70
C THR A 302 -49.42 -13.86 9.06
N GLY A 303 -50.60 -13.32 8.66
CA GLY A 303 -51.06 -11.94 8.84
C GLY A 303 -50.16 -10.77 8.43
N ARG A 304 -50.56 -10.05 7.36
CA ARG A 304 -50.19 -8.66 7.00
C ARG A 304 -48.82 -8.21 7.55
N ARG A 305 -47.73 -8.84 7.08
CA ARG A 305 -46.38 -8.37 7.33
C ARG A 305 -46.16 -7.12 6.46
N GLN A 306 -46.02 -5.95 7.09
CA GLN A 306 -45.54 -4.75 6.40
C GLN A 306 -44.19 -5.09 5.76
N GLU A 307 -44.08 -4.96 4.44
CA GLU A 307 -42.83 -5.10 3.72
C GLU A 307 -41.80 -4.17 4.36
N LYS A 308 -40.70 -4.73 4.88
CA LYS A 308 -39.61 -3.91 5.41
C LYS A 308 -39.05 -3.06 4.27
N PRO A 309 -38.86 -1.74 4.46
CA PRO A 309 -38.30 -0.90 3.42
C PRO A 309 -36.91 -1.40 3.04
N ARG A 310 -36.70 -1.63 1.73
CA ARG A 310 -35.42 -2.09 1.17
C ARG A 310 -34.31 -1.11 1.55
N ARG A 311 -33.16 -1.64 1.97
CA ARG A 311 -32.04 -0.79 2.38
C ARG A 311 -31.50 -0.02 1.18
N VAL A 312 -31.28 1.28 1.37
CA VAL A 312 -30.66 2.15 0.36
C VAL A 312 -29.13 2.00 0.42
N ILE A 313 -28.54 1.57 -0.68
CA ILE A 313 -27.10 1.31 -0.87
C ILE A 313 -26.38 2.46 -1.57
N GLY A 314 -27.11 3.33 -2.28
CA GLY A 314 -26.52 4.44 -3.01
C GLY A 314 -27.57 5.40 -3.58
N CYS A 315 -27.14 6.25 -4.50
CA CYS A 315 -27.95 7.21 -5.21
C CYS A 315 -27.40 7.40 -6.63
N LEU A 316 -28.30 7.29 -7.61
CA LEU A 316 -28.08 7.66 -9.00
C LEU A 316 -28.46 9.13 -9.18
N VAL A 317 -27.55 9.92 -9.74
CA VAL A 317 -27.72 11.34 -10.01
C VAL A 317 -27.77 11.53 -11.52
N VAL A 318 -28.87 12.05 -12.04
CA VAL A 318 -29.10 12.31 -13.47
C VAL A 318 -29.29 13.80 -13.68
N GLU A 319 -28.57 14.39 -14.62
CA GLU A 319 -28.50 15.84 -14.77
C GLU A 319 -28.76 16.32 -16.19
N GLN A 320 -29.42 17.48 -16.29
CA GLN A 320 -29.52 18.27 -17.51
C GLN A 320 -29.11 19.72 -17.25
N ALA A 321 -28.22 20.23 -18.09
CA ALA A 321 -27.67 21.59 -18.03
C ALA A 321 -28.47 22.59 -18.87
N THR A 322 -29.08 22.12 -19.97
CA THR A 322 -29.68 23.02 -20.98
C THR A 322 -31.07 23.51 -20.58
N GLU A 323 -31.90 22.60 -20.07
CA GLU A 323 -33.33 22.81 -19.85
C GLU A 323 -33.75 22.36 -18.44
N ALA A 324 -34.74 23.04 -17.85
CA ALA A 324 -35.30 22.68 -16.55
C ALA A 324 -36.42 21.61 -16.66
N ARG A 325 -37.04 21.49 -17.84
CA ARG A 325 -38.00 20.43 -18.16
C ARG A 325 -37.23 19.16 -18.55
N PRO A 326 -37.64 17.97 -18.08
CA PRO A 326 -37.01 16.73 -18.51
C PRO A 326 -37.23 16.53 -20.01
N ARG A 327 -36.19 16.13 -20.74
CA ARG A 327 -36.32 15.70 -22.15
C ARG A 327 -37.22 14.45 -22.22
N THR A 328 -37.83 14.20 -23.38
CA THR A 328 -38.73 13.06 -23.62
C THR A 328 -38.10 11.75 -23.13
N ASN A 329 -38.88 10.93 -22.42
CA ASN A 329 -38.48 9.62 -21.87
C ASN A 329 -37.35 9.61 -20.82
N VAL A 330 -36.73 10.73 -20.45
CA VAL A 330 -35.63 10.75 -19.45
C VAL A 330 -36.07 10.13 -18.12
N VAL A 331 -37.27 10.46 -17.64
CA VAL A 331 -37.80 9.93 -16.38
C VAL A 331 -38.04 8.41 -16.49
N GLN A 332 -38.76 7.99 -17.52
CA GLN A 332 -39.10 6.57 -17.75
C GLN A 332 -37.85 5.71 -17.96
N ARG A 333 -36.87 6.19 -18.74
CA ARG A 333 -35.60 5.49 -18.98
C ARG A 333 -34.74 5.45 -17.72
N THR A 334 -34.73 6.51 -16.92
CA THR A 334 -34.03 6.51 -15.63
C THR A 334 -34.61 5.45 -14.70
N GLU A 335 -35.93 5.38 -14.58
CA GLU A 335 -36.61 4.34 -13.78
C GLU A 335 -36.26 2.93 -14.28
N LEU A 336 -36.35 2.68 -15.59
CA LEU A 336 -36.02 1.39 -16.20
C LEU A 336 -34.56 0.97 -15.93
N LEU A 337 -33.60 1.89 -16.09
CA LEU A 337 -32.18 1.56 -15.88
C LEU A 337 -31.82 1.39 -14.40
N THR A 338 -32.53 2.08 -13.50
CA THR A 338 -32.23 2.09 -12.07
C THR A 338 -32.25 0.67 -11.50
N GLU A 339 -33.28 -0.13 -11.78
CA GLU A 339 -33.41 -1.49 -11.24
C GLU A 339 -32.26 -2.43 -11.64
N HIS A 340 -31.78 -2.30 -12.89
CA HIS A 340 -30.64 -3.07 -13.38
C HIS A 340 -29.33 -2.62 -12.72
N ILE A 341 -29.15 -1.31 -12.57
CA ILE A 341 -27.99 -0.70 -11.89
C ILE A 341 -27.94 -1.13 -10.42
N GLU A 342 -29.07 -1.06 -9.72
CA GLU A 342 -29.23 -1.52 -8.33
C GLU A 342 -28.76 -2.96 -8.15
N THR A 343 -29.28 -3.86 -8.97
CA THR A 343 -28.99 -5.30 -8.89
C THR A 343 -27.51 -5.58 -9.15
N ALA A 344 -26.93 -4.99 -10.20
CA ALA A 344 -25.53 -5.23 -10.54
C ALA A 344 -24.56 -4.65 -9.50
N ILE A 345 -24.83 -3.43 -9.00
CA ILE A 345 -24.01 -2.82 -7.96
C ILE A 345 -24.11 -3.60 -6.66
N HIS A 346 -25.30 -4.03 -6.26
CA HIS A 346 -25.48 -4.87 -5.08
C HIS A 346 -24.66 -6.17 -5.17
N ASN A 347 -24.72 -6.85 -6.33
CA ASN A 347 -23.97 -8.09 -6.56
C ASN A 347 -22.45 -7.86 -6.49
N ALA A 348 -21.95 -6.80 -7.12
CA ALA A 348 -20.53 -6.45 -7.08
C ALA A 348 -20.06 -6.10 -5.65
N GLN A 349 -20.85 -5.31 -4.89
CA GLN A 349 -20.55 -4.97 -3.50
C GLN A 349 -20.53 -6.20 -2.59
N ARG A 350 -21.53 -7.09 -2.72
CA ARG A 350 -21.62 -8.32 -1.93
C ARG A 350 -20.43 -9.23 -2.23
N TYR A 351 -20.07 -9.37 -3.50
CA TYR A 351 -18.93 -10.19 -3.91
C TYR A 351 -17.59 -9.63 -3.39
N GLU A 352 -17.34 -8.33 -3.48
CA GLU A 352 -16.11 -7.71 -2.95
C GLU A 352 -16.03 -7.74 -1.41
N SER A 353 -17.17 -7.81 -0.71
CA SER A 353 -17.23 -7.86 0.75
C SER A 353 -16.86 -9.22 1.37
N ILE A 354 -16.65 -10.26 0.57
CA ILE A 354 -16.30 -11.61 1.06
C ILE A 354 -14.92 -11.57 1.74
N PHE A 355 -14.88 -11.99 3.01
CA PHE A 355 -13.66 -12.00 3.82
C PHE A 355 -12.55 -12.83 3.16
N LEU A 356 -11.33 -12.27 3.12
CA LEU A 356 -10.13 -12.86 2.52
C LEU A 356 -10.23 -13.20 1.02
N LEU A 357 -11.28 -12.80 0.29
CA LEU A 357 -11.41 -13.12 -1.14
C LEU A 357 -10.18 -12.73 -1.99
N PRO A 358 -9.47 -11.61 -1.77
CA PRO A 358 -8.23 -11.32 -2.48
C PRO A 358 -7.14 -12.39 -2.28
N LEU A 359 -7.04 -12.94 -1.07
CA LEU A 359 -6.12 -14.03 -0.73
C LEU A 359 -6.55 -15.34 -1.39
N TRP A 360 -7.86 -15.67 -1.33
CA TRP A 360 -8.41 -16.85 -2.00
C TRP A 360 -8.29 -16.77 -3.53
N ARG A 361 -8.37 -15.58 -4.14
CA ARG A 361 -8.12 -15.37 -5.58
C ARG A 361 -6.64 -15.59 -5.94
N PHE A 362 -5.73 -15.14 -5.07
CA PHE A 362 -4.30 -15.40 -5.25
C PHE A 362 -4.00 -16.91 -5.18
N ILE A 363 -4.54 -17.58 -4.16
CA ILE A 363 -4.46 -19.04 -3.98
C ILE A 363 -5.15 -19.78 -5.14
N GLY A 364 -6.30 -19.32 -5.62
CA GLY A 364 -7.03 -19.95 -6.73
C GLY A 364 -6.31 -19.83 -8.07
N ARG A 365 -5.62 -18.70 -8.33
CA ARG A 365 -4.79 -18.51 -9.54
C ARG A 365 -3.55 -19.40 -9.53
N THR A 366 -2.92 -19.58 -8.37
CA THR A 366 -1.80 -20.51 -8.24
C THR A 366 -2.27 -21.96 -8.34
N ILE A 367 -3.43 -22.31 -7.75
CA ILE A 367 -4.06 -23.64 -7.86
C ILE A 367 -4.53 -23.95 -9.29
N GLY A 368 -4.95 -22.95 -10.07
CA GLY A 368 -5.33 -23.10 -11.48
C GLY A 368 -4.20 -23.64 -12.38
N TRP A 369 -2.95 -23.44 -11.99
CA TRP A 369 -1.76 -24.01 -12.65
C TRP A 369 -1.63 -25.54 -12.46
N PHE A 370 -2.34 -26.09 -11.47
CA PHE A 370 -2.32 -27.51 -11.09
C PHE A 370 -3.49 -28.33 -11.66
N LYS A 371 -4.16 -27.91 -12.75
CA LYS A 371 -5.13 -28.78 -13.45
C LYS A 371 -4.42 -29.72 -14.45
N GLY A 372 -4.56 -31.04 -14.27
CA GLY A 372 -4.16 -32.08 -15.23
C GLY A 372 -2.88 -32.87 -14.90
N ARG A 373 -2.17 -33.39 -15.90
CA ARG A 373 -0.97 -34.27 -15.77
C ARG A 373 0.19 -33.65 -14.96
N ARG A 374 0.14 -32.34 -14.71
CA ARG A 374 1.07 -31.58 -13.86
C ARG A 374 0.81 -31.72 -12.35
N VAL A 375 -0.32 -32.28 -11.91
CA VAL A 375 -0.57 -32.65 -10.50
C VAL A 375 0.47 -33.64 -10.00
N TRP A 376 0.86 -34.60 -10.85
CA TRP A 376 1.91 -35.57 -10.51
C TRP A 376 3.30 -34.93 -10.43
N ALA A 377 3.58 -33.93 -11.27
CA ALA A 377 4.81 -33.14 -11.17
C ALA A 377 4.84 -32.28 -9.90
N ALA A 378 3.69 -31.69 -9.53
CA ALA A 378 3.54 -30.94 -8.29
C ALA A 378 3.66 -31.79 -7.04
N LEU A 379 3.00 -32.95 -7.02
CA LEU A 379 3.14 -33.95 -5.97
C LEU A 379 4.58 -34.45 -5.87
N ALA A 380 5.27 -34.65 -7.00
CA ALA A 380 6.68 -35.03 -7.00
C ALA A 380 7.58 -33.93 -6.44
N ILE A 381 7.30 -32.65 -6.73
CA ILE A 381 8.03 -31.52 -6.16
C ILE A 381 7.76 -31.41 -4.66
N ILE A 382 6.50 -31.49 -4.22
CA ILE A 382 6.14 -31.44 -2.79
C ILE A 382 6.73 -32.64 -2.04
N ALA A 383 6.66 -33.84 -2.62
CA ALA A 383 7.30 -35.04 -2.06
C ALA A 383 8.83 -34.88 -2.03
N GLY A 384 9.43 -34.27 -3.05
CA GLY A 384 10.86 -33.95 -3.08
C GLY A 384 11.26 -32.96 -1.98
N ILE A 385 10.49 -31.88 -1.80
CA ILE A 385 10.70 -30.89 -0.74
C ILE A 385 10.50 -31.55 0.64
N ALA A 386 9.46 -32.38 0.80
CA ALA A 386 9.21 -33.11 2.04
C ALA A 386 10.33 -34.12 2.34
N LEU A 387 10.86 -34.78 1.32
CA LEU A 387 11.98 -35.72 1.45
C LEU A 387 13.27 -34.99 1.84
N VAL A 388 13.57 -33.85 1.21
CA VAL A 388 14.71 -32.99 1.59
C VAL A 388 14.53 -32.44 3.01
N GLY A 389 13.34 -31.97 3.35
CA GLY A 389 13.01 -31.49 4.69
C GLY A 389 13.15 -32.58 5.76
N ALA A 390 12.68 -33.80 5.47
CA ALA A 390 12.86 -34.95 6.34
C ALA A 390 14.35 -35.33 6.46
N GLY A 391 15.11 -35.28 5.37
CA GLY A 391 16.55 -35.47 5.40
C GLY A 391 17.24 -34.46 6.32
N LEU A 392 16.92 -33.17 6.17
CA LEU A 392 17.48 -32.11 7.02
C LEU A 392 17.08 -32.28 8.50
N ALA A 393 15.87 -32.74 8.80
CA ALA A 393 15.38 -32.87 10.17
C ALA A 393 15.90 -34.13 10.89
N TYR A 394 16.03 -35.25 10.19
CA TYR A 394 16.27 -36.57 10.82
C TYR A 394 17.64 -37.16 10.55
N ILE A 395 18.42 -36.68 9.57
CA ILE A 395 19.78 -37.18 9.35
C ILE A 395 20.70 -36.59 10.42
N PRO A 396 21.26 -37.40 11.33
CA PRO A 396 22.25 -36.92 12.29
C PRO A 396 23.60 -36.77 11.58
N TRP A 397 24.20 -35.59 11.68
CA TRP A 397 25.53 -35.29 11.16
C TRP A 397 26.44 -34.78 12.27
N GLU A 398 27.76 -34.93 12.10
CA GLU A 398 28.74 -34.44 13.08
C GLU A 398 28.74 -32.92 13.12
N TYR A 399 28.45 -32.35 14.29
CA TYR A 399 28.57 -30.92 14.53
C TYR A 399 29.98 -30.63 15.03
N ARG A 400 30.68 -29.73 14.35
CA ARG A 400 32.05 -29.35 14.69
C ARG A 400 32.11 -27.86 14.95
N VAL A 401 32.72 -27.48 16.07
CA VAL A 401 32.97 -26.08 16.41
C VAL A 401 34.35 -25.72 15.88
N GLU A 402 34.39 -24.78 14.95
CA GLU A 402 35.63 -24.22 14.43
C GLU A 402 36.20 -23.17 15.38
N ALA A 403 37.51 -23.22 15.59
CA ALA A 403 38.28 -22.36 16.46
C ALA A 403 39.66 -22.12 15.85
N LYS A 404 40.16 -20.89 15.95
CA LYS A 404 41.53 -20.54 15.60
C LYS A 404 42.40 -20.61 16.85
N GLY A 405 43.70 -20.78 16.71
CA GLY A 405 44.59 -20.79 17.87
C GLY A 405 46.05 -20.95 17.51
N LEU A 406 46.85 -21.22 18.54
CA LEU A 406 48.30 -21.35 18.42
C LEU A 406 48.76 -22.70 18.96
N ALA A 407 49.72 -23.33 18.27
CA ALA A 407 50.44 -24.49 18.80
C ALA A 407 51.57 -24.03 19.73
N MET A 408 51.48 -24.40 21.00
CA MET A 408 52.38 -23.94 22.07
C MET A 408 52.91 -25.13 22.88
N PRO A 409 54.18 -25.09 23.32
CA PRO A 409 54.67 -26.00 24.35
C PRO A 409 53.89 -25.83 25.67
N VAL A 410 53.73 -26.93 26.41
CA VAL A 410 53.07 -26.89 27.73
C VAL A 410 53.96 -26.22 28.77
N ASP A 411 55.27 -26.51 28.75
CA ASP A 411 56.24 -25.96 29.68
C ASP A 411 56.81 -24.64 29.15
N GLN A 412 56.41 -23.56 29.80
CA GLN A 412 56.78 -22.19 29.45
C GLN A 412 57.36 -21.49 30.68
N HIS A 413 58.52 -20.85 30.52
CA HIS A 413 59.20 -20.12 31.57
C HIS A 413 59.36 -18.65 31.20
N GLU A 414 58.72 -17.80 31.98
CA GLU A 414 58.83 -16.36 31.86
C GLU A 414 60.04 -15.85 32.65
N VAL A 415 60.88 -15.05 31.99
CA VAL A 415 62.09 -14.48 32.58
C VAL A 415 61.84 -13.00 32.88
N PHE A 416 61.90 -12.65 34.16
CA PHE A 416 61.61 -11.30 34.64
C PHE A 416 62.87 -10.54 35.06
N ALA A 417 62.81 -9.22 35.03
CA ALA A 417 63.85 -8.37 35.60
C ALA A 417 63.87 -8.49 37.14
N PRO A 418 65.00 -8.85 37.76
CA PRO A 418 65.08 -9.02 39.21
C PRO A 418 65.11 -7.68 39.97
N TRP A 419 65.65 -6.63 39.34
CA TRP A 419 65.79 -5.27 39.87
C TRP A 419 65.69 -4.24 38.74
N ASP A 420 65.47 -2.98 39.10
CA ASP A 420 65.41 -1.85 38.18
C ASP A 420 66.80 -1.58 37.57
N GLY A 421 66.85 -1.36 36.26
CA GLY A 421 68.09 -1.07 35.55
C GLY A 421 67.92 -0.99 34.04
N ASP A 422 69.01 -0.67 33.34
CA ASP A 422 69.08 -0.65 31.89
C ASP A 422 69.66 -1.95 31.35
N VAL A 423 69.08 -2.47 30.28
CA VAL A 423 69.61 -3.65 29.58
C VAL A 423 70.84 -3.27 28.76
N VAL A 424 72.03 -3.66 29.22
CA VAL A 424 73.30 -3.32 28.58
C VAL A 424 73.67 -4.32 27.48
N THR A 425 73.35 -5.60 27.66
CA THR A 425 73.71 -6.63 26.68
C THR A 425 72.70 -7.76 26.69
N VAL A 426 72.22 -8.12 25.51
CA VAL A 426 71.44 -9.34 25.28
C VAL A 426 72.37 -10.39 24.67
N PHE A 427 72.57 -11.51 25.37
CA PHE A 427 73.49 -12.59 24.97
C PHE A 427 72.86 -13.63 24.04
N VAL A 428 71.55 -13.55 23.84
CA VAL A 428 70.78 -14.56 23.08
C VAL A 428 70.00 -13.95 21.93
N GLU A 429 69.72 -14.79 20.93
CA GLU A 429 68.90 -14.46 19.77
C GLU A 429 67.55 -15.18 19.82
N SER A 430 66.58 -14.66 19.06
CA SER A 430 65.26 -15.28 18.93
C SER A 430 65.38 -16.66 18.26
N GLY A 431 64.72 -17.67 18.81
CA GLY A 431 64.83 -19.05 18.35
C GLY A 431 66.11 -19.77 18.79
N GLN A 432 67.01 -19.12 19.52
CA GLN A 432 68.20 -19.77 20.06
C GLN A 432 67.82 -20.72 21.21
N ARG A 433 68.40 -21.93 21.18
CA ARG A 433 68.30 -22.89 22.29
C ARG A 433 69.29 -22.52 23.40
N VAL A 434 68.82 -22.56 24.64
CA VAL A 434 69.58 -22.22 25.85
C VAL A 434 69.54 -23.36 26.87
N GLU A 435 70.61 -23.47 27.66
CA GLU A 435 70.70 -24.38 28.80
C GLU A 435 70.36 -23.68 30.12
N GLN A 436 69.97 -24.45 31.14
CA GLN A 436 69.73 -23.90 32.47
C GLN A 436 70.98 -23.18 33.02
N GLY A 437 70.82 -21.97 33.53
CA GLY A 437 71.91 -21.13 34.04
C GLY A 437 72.70 -20.39 32.97
N GLN A 438 72.40 -20.58 31.68
CA GLN A 438 73.02 -19.81 30.60
C GLN A 438 72.66 -18.32 30.71
N LYS A 439 73.63 -17.45 30.47
CA LYS A 439 73.43 -15.99 30.50
C LYS A 439 72.48 -15.55 29.38
N LEU A 440 71.43 -14.82 29.74
CA LEU A 440 70.44 -14.29 28.80
C LEU A 440 70.64 -12.79 28.58
N VAL A 441 70.63 -12.03 29.67
CA VAL A 441 70.69 -10.56 29.64
C VAL A 441 71.54 -10.05 30.81
N GLN A 442 72.33 -9.01 30.54
CA GLN A 442 73.00 -8.23 31.57
C GLN A 442 72.25 -6.90 31.76
N LEU A 443 71.78 -6.67 32.99
CA LEU A 443 71.27 -5.38 33.43
C LEU A 443 72.38 -4.57 34.12
N GLN A 444 72.26 -3.26 34.10
CA GLN A 444 73.08 -2.34 34.89
C GLN A 444 72.17 -1.38 35.64
N SER A 445 72.48 -1.14 36.91
CA SER A 445 71.69 -0.28 37.77
C SER A 445 72.60 0.73 38.44
N ASP A 446 72.61 1.96 37.92
CA ASP A 446 73.40 3.06 38.48
C ASP A 446 73.03 3.33 39.95
N GLU A 447 71.79 3.04 40.35
CA GLU A 447 71.32 3.15 41.73
C GLU A 447 71.97 2.11 42.65
N LEU A 448 72.01 0.84 42.23
CA LEU A 448 72.68 -0.22 43.01
C LEU A 448 74.20 -0.01 43.06
N ASP A 449 74.80 0.48 41.99
CA ASP A 449 76.23 0.81 41.95
C ASP A 449 76.56 1.98 42.90
N ALA A 450 75.73 3.03 42.91
CA ALA A 450 75.87 4.15 43.84
C ALA A 450 75.65 3.72 45.30
N GLU A 451 74.67 2.83 45.55
CA GLU A 451 74.43 2.23 46.86
C GLU A 451 75.63 1.40 47.33
N LYS A 452 76.23 0.57 46.47
CA LYS A 452 77.44 -0.18 46.79
C LYS A 452 78.58 0.75 47.20
N VAL A 453 78.86 1.79 46.42
CA VAL A 453 79.95 2.75 46.73
C VAL A 453 79.72 3.45 48.07
N ARG A 454 78.47 3.83 48.37
CA ARG A 454 78.10 4.43 49.66
C ARG A 454 78.36 3.49 50.84
N ILE A 455 77.93 2.23 50.76
CA ILE A 455 78.11 1.25 51.84
C ILE A 455 79.59 0.86 51.98
N VAL A 456 80.33 0.73 50.89
CA VAL A 456 81.80 0.50 50.95
C VAL A 456 82.50 1.63 51.71
N SER A 457 82.08 2.87 51.47
CA SER A 457 82.63 4.04 52.20
C SER A 457 82.29 3.98 53.70
N GLU A 458 81.04 3.61 54.04
CA GLU A 458 80.60 3.40 55.43
C GLU A 458 81.41 2.29 56.13
N VAL A 459 81.59 1.13 55.48
CA VAL A 459 82.42 0.02 55.97
C VAL A 459 83.85 0.49 56.23
N ASN A 460 84.42 1.30 55.35
CA ASN A 460 85.79 1.81 55.53
C ASN A 460 85.90 2.80 56.70
N GLU A 461 84.91 3.66 56.92
CA GLU A 461 84.88 4.56 58.09
C GLU A 461 84.68 3.80 59.40
N LEU A 462 83.75 2.84 59.42
CA LEU A 462 83.53 1.98 60.60
C LEU A 462 84.76 1.13 60.92
N LYS A 463 85.47 0.59 59.91
CA LYS A 463 86.76 -0.09 60.11
C LYS A 463 87.79 0.79 60.81
N LYS A 464 87.91 2.07 60.40
CA LYS A 464 88.82 3.02 61.07
C LYS A 464 88.38 3.28 62.50
N THR A 465 87.08 3.41 62.74
CA THR A 465 86.52 3.63 64.08
C THR A 465 86.77 2.43 64.99
N VAL A 466 86.55 1.21 64.50
CA VAL A 466 86.88 -0.03 65.23
C VAL A 466 88.36 -0.06 65.59
N LEU A 467 89.26 0.16 64.62
CA LEU A 467 90.71 0.20 64.89
C LEU A 467 91.10 1.26 65.94
N GLN A 468 90.48 2.44 65.88
CA GLN A 468 90.71 3.50 66.88
C GLN A 468 90.22 3.08 68.27
N ARG A 469 88.99 2.54 68.38
CA ARG A 469 88.40 2.13 69.66
C ARG A 469 89.09 0.91 70.26
N GLU A 470 89.54 -0.04 69.44
CA GLU A 470 90.37 -1.16 69.90
C GLU A 470 91.73 -0.67 70.42
N ALA A 471 92.38 0.28 69.74
CA ALA A 471 93.63 0.86 70.21
C ALA A 471 93.44 1.61 71.55
N GLU A 472 92.35 2.37 71.68
CA GLU A 472 91.96 3.02 72.94
C GLU A 472 91.71 1.98 74.05
N ALA A 473 90.99 0.91 73.77
CA ALA A 473 90.72 -0.18 74.72
C ALA A 473 92.01 -0.88 75.18
N ARG A 474 92.93 -1.22 74.27
CA ARG A 474 94.23 -1.82 74.59
C ARG A 474 95.11 -0.89 75.44
N SER A 475 94.97 0.43 75.27
CA SER A 475 95.70 1.42 76.08
C SER A 475 95.09 1.70 77.45
N ALA A 476 93.89 1.18 77.74
CA ALA A 476 93.12 1.46 78.95
C ALA A 476 93.39 0.48 80.11
N ASP A 477 94.34 -0.44 79.99
CA ASP A 477 94.66 -1.45 81.01
C ASP A 477 95.01 -0.87 82.40
N SER A 478 95.50 0.37 82.46
CA SER A 478 95.83 1.09 83.71
C SER A 478 94.70 1.97 84.27
N ARG A 479 93.50 1.97 83.66
CA ARG A 479 92.35 2.82 84.07
C ARG A 479 91.44 2.12 85.08
N PRO A 480 90.59 2.87 85.82
CA PRO A 480 89.55 2.32 86.69
C PRO A 480 88.61 1.34 85.96
N ALA A 481 88.07 0.36 86.69
CA ALA A 481 87.32 -0.76 86.11
C ALA A 481 86.03 -0.33 85.38
N ASP A 482 85.35 0.70 85.87
CA ASP A 482 84.15 1.29 85.26
C ASP A 482 84.45 1.96 83.92
N GLU A 483 85.56 2.69 83.82
CA GLU A 483 86.00 3.34 82.58
C GLU A 483 86.45 2.32 81.53
N ARG A 484 87.16 1.26 81.95
CA ARG A 484 87.58 0.17 81.06
C ARG A 484 86.38 -0.56 80.45
N ILE A 485 85.39 -0.94 81.26
CA ILE A 485 84.16 -1.62 80.80
C ILE A 485 83.42 -0.76 79.77
N ARG A 486 83.37 0.55 79.98
CA ARG A 486 82.74 1.47 79.02
C ARG A 486 83.49 1.50 77.68
N ILE A 487 84.81 1.60 77.69
CA ILE A 487 85.62 1.63 76.46
C ILE A 487 85.53 0.30 75.70
N GLU A 488 85.59 -0.83 76.40
CA GLU A 488 85.38 -2.17 75.81
C GLU A 488 83.98 -2.30 75.19
N PHE A 489 82.94 -1.80 75.86
CA PHE A 489 81.59 -1.78 75.32
C PHE A 489 81.48 -0.90 74.06
N GLU A 490 82.11 0.27 74.05
CA GLU A 490 82.16 1.15 72.88
C GLU A 490 82.92 0.52 71.70
N ALA A 491 84.02 -0.20 71.95
CA ALA A 491 84.72 -0.97 70.92
C ALA A 491 83.86 -2.11 70.36
N LYS A 492 83.22 -2.89 71.25
CA LYS A 492 82.31 -3.97 70.83
C LYS A 492 81.11 -3.46 70.05
N LYS A 493 80.57 -2.30 70.42
CA LYS A 493 79.49 -1.64 69.68
C LYS A 493 79.92 -1.28 68.26
N ALA A 494 81.12 -0.68 68.11
CA ALA A 494 81.67 -0.35 66.80
C ALA A 494 81.90 -1.60 65.93
N GLU A 495 82.33 -2.72 66.52
CA GLU A 495 82.45 -4.00 65.81
C GLU A 495 81.10 -4.50 65.27
N ILE A 496 80.05 -4.46 66.10
CA ILE A 496 78.69 -4.87 65.69
C ILE A 496 78.16 -3.96 64.57
N GLU A 497 78.43 -2.66 64.65
CA GLU A 497 78.06 -1.70 63.60
C GLU A 497 78.79 -2.00 62.28
N LEU A 498 80.08 -2.33 62.35
CA LEU A 498 80.88 -2.75 61.19
C LEU A 498 80.35 -4.05 60.58
N GLU A 499 80.07 -5.07 61.39
CA GLU A 499 79.50 -6.34 60.95
C GLU A 499 78.17 -6.10 60.22
N GLY A 500 77.28 -5.30 60.80
CA GLY A 500 76.01 -4.94 60.16
C GLY A 500 76.17 -4.17 58.83
N ALA A 501 77.22 -3.35 58.69
CA ALA A 501 77.53 -2.68 57.43
C ALA A 501 78.10 -3.64 56.38
N GLN A 502 78.91 -4.62 56.79
CA GLN A 502 79.41 -5.67 55.90
C GLN A 502 78.30 -6.58 55.39
N ASP A 503 77.33 -6.91 56.25
CA ASP A 503 76.14 -7.66 55.84
C ASP A 503 75.32 -6.88 54.81
N ARG A 504 75.12 -5.56 55.03
CA ARG A 504 74.47 -4.69 54.03
C ARG A 504 75.22 -4.68 52.70
N LEU A 505 76.55 -4.62 52.73
CA LEU A 505 77.38 -4.66 51.53
C LEU A 505 77.16 -5.96 50.77
N LYS A 506 77.21 -7.10 51.46
CA LYS A 506 76.98 -8.42 50.87
C LYS A 506 75.61 -8.51 50.20
N VAL A 507 74.56 -8.03 50.86
CA VAL A 507 73.20 -7.99 50.28
C VAL A 507 73.16 -7.21 48.97
N VAL A 508 73.82 -6.06 48.90
CA VAL A 508 73.85 -5.25 47.67
C VAL A 508 74.71 -5.89 46.58
N GLU A 509 75.82 -6.54 46.95
CA GLU A 509 76.62 -7.33 46.01
C GLU A 509 75.84 -8.49 45.42
N ASP A 510 75.04 -9.20 46.23
CA ASP A 510 74.15 -10.26 45.76
C ASP A 510 73.06 -9.71 44.81
N ARG A 511 72.52 -8.50 45.08
CA ARG A 511 71.57 -7.83 44.18
C ARG A 511 72.20 -7.50 42.83
N ILE A 512 73.42 -6.96 42.84
CA ILE A 512 74.17 -6.65 41.61
C ILE A 512 74.52 -7.93 40.85
N ALA A 513 74.90 -9.01 41.54
CA ALA A 513 75.15 -10.30 40.90
C ALA A 513 73.90 -10.85 40.20
N ASN A 514 72.71 -10.65 40.78
CA ASN A 514 71.43 -11.03 40.18
C ASN A 514 71.04 -10.17 38.96
N LEU A 515 71.71 -9.04 38.67
CA LEU A 515 71.49 -8.28 37.43
C LEU A 515 71.95 -9.04 36.17
N LEU A 516 72.76 -10.09 36.34
CA LEU A 516 73.00 -11.06 35.29
C LEU A 516 71.88 -12.10 35.28
N VAL A 517 70.90 -11.90 34.41
CA VAL A 517 69.74 -12.77 34.29
C VAL A 517 70.10 -14.01 33.47
N THR A 518 69.84 -15.18 34.03
CA THR A 518 70.14 -16.50 33.43
C THR A 518 68.86 -17.29 33.13
N ALA A 519 68.98 -18.31 32.30
CA ALA A 519 67.85 -19.16 31.93
C ALA A 519 67.41 -20.04 33.12
N PRO A 520 66.12 -20.04 33.49
CA PRO A 520 65.61 -20.85 34.61
C PRO A 520 65.58 -22.35 34.29
N ALA A 521 65.42 -22.70 33.01
CA ALA A 521 65.29 -24.06 32.48
C ALA A 521 65.89 -24.14 31.06
N PRO A 522 66.26 -25.34 30.57
CA PRO A 522 66.64 -25.50 29.17
C PRO A 522 65.43 -25.29 28.25
N GLY A 523 65.62 -24.66 27.09
CA GLY A 523 64.53 -24.41 26.14
C GLY A 523 64.94 -23.50 24.99
N VAL A 524 63.97 -22.98 24.26
CA VAL A 524 64.16 -22.07 23.13
C VAL A 524 63.63 -20.70 23.49
N VAL A 525 64.36 -19.64 23.15
CA VAL A 525 63.93 -18.25 23.34
C VAL A 525 62.80 -17.93 22.35
N ALA A 526 61.56 -17.90 22.85
CA ALA A 526 60.36 -17.74 22.04
C ALA A 526 60.08 -16.27 21.65
N THR A 527 60.58 -15.31 22.42
CA THR A 527 60.35 -13.88 22.16
C THR A 527 60.96 -13.44 20.84
N PHE A 528 60.11 -12.91 19.94
CA PHE A 528 60.53 -12.43 18.63
C PHE A 528 61.43 -11.19 18.74
N GLN A 529 62.55 -11.17 18.02
CA GLN A 529 63.50 -10.04 18.00
C GLN A 529 63.93 -9.56 19.41
N VAL A 530 64.15 -10.49 20.34
CA VAL A 530 64.50 -10.20 21.76
C VAL A 530 65.62 -9.16 21.91
N LYS A 531 66.66 -9.22 21.07
CA LYS A 531 67.76 -8.27 21.09
C LYS A 531 67.31 -6.85 20.75
N GLN A 532 66.45 -6.66 19.76
CA GLN A 532 65.93 -5.34 19.39
C GLN A 532 64.94 -4.81 20.42
N LEU A 533 64.16 -5.68 21.06
CA LEU A 533 63.17 -5.30 22.07
C LEU A 533 63.78 -4.89 23.41
N LEU A 534 64.92 -5.47 23.77
CA LEU A 534 65.53 -5.29 25.08
C LEU A 534 66.81 -4.47 25.07
N GLN A 535 67.63 -4.50 24.02
CA GLN A 535 68.93 -3.81 24.02
C GLN A 535 68.75 -2.31 24.29
N ASN A 536 69.46 -1.79 25.31
CA ASN A 536 69.39 -0.40 25.77
C ASN A 536 68.01 0.05 26.24
N ARG A 537 67.14 -0.89 26.67
CA ARG A 537 65.83 -0.59 27.22
C ARG A 537 65.92 -0.48 28.76
N PRO A 538 65.36 0.59 29.36
CA PRO A 538 65.15 0.65 30.80
C PRO A 538 64.05 -0.33 31.20
N VAL A 539 64.30 -1.15 32.23
CA VAL A 539 63.36 -2.14 32.75
C VAL A 539 63.18 -1.98 34.25
N ARG A 540 61.98 -2.35 34.73
CA ARG A 540 61.65 -2.35 36.17
C ARG A 540 61.61 -3.75 36.72
N ARG A 541 61.84 -3.88 38.02
CA ARG A 541 61.67 -5.13 38.76
C ARG A 541 60.30 -5.75 38.48
N GLY A 542 60.32 -7.01 38.09
CA GLY A 542 59.12 -7.79 37.73
C GLY A 542 58.66 -7.63 36.28
N GLU A 543 59.31 -6.80 35.47
CA GLU A 543 58.99 -6.66 34.06
C GLU A 543 59.42 -7.90 33.28
N LEU A 544 58.55 -8.39 32.39
CA LEU A 544 58.84 -9.55 31.52
C LEU A 544 59.91 -9.15 30.50
N LEU A 545 61.04 -9.83 30.54
CA LEU A 545 62.13 -9.64 29.59
C LEU A 545 61.92 -10.52 28.35
N MET A 546 61.80 -11.82 28.57
CA MET A 546 61.63 -12.81 27.51
C MET A 546 60.99 -14.09 28.03
N GLN A 547 60.62 -14.96 27.10
CA GLN A 547 60.07 -16.28 27.39
C GLN A 547 61.00 -17.36 26.84
N VAL A 548 61.24 -18.39 27.65
CA VAL A 548 61.97 -19.60 27.31
C VAL A 548 61.01 -20.77 27.38
N MET A 549 60.82 -21.49 26.28
CA MET A 549 59.84 -22.58 26.17
C MET A 549 60.51 -23.90 25.82
N ASP A 550 60.03 -25.02 26.37
CA ASP A 550 60.57 -26.35 26.06
C ASP A 550 59.92 -26.92 24.78
N ASP A 551 60.61 -26.80 23.65
CA ASP A 551 60.18 -27.37 22.37
C ASP A 551 60.30 -28.91 22.28
N THR A 552 60.87 -29.57 23.30
CA THR A 552 61.04 -31.03 23.35
C THR A 552 59.96 -31.75 24.15
N GLY A 553 59.28 -31.04 25.05
CA GLY A 553 58.23 -31.54 25.93
C GLY A 553 56.89 -31.82 25.24
N GLU A 554 55.82 -31.74 26.02
CA GLU A 554 54.45 -31.87 25.53
C GLU A 554 53.98 -30.58 24.84
N TRP A 555 53.13 -30.74 23.82
CA TRP A 555 52.57 -29.65 23.05
C TRP A 555 51.05 -29.62 23.19
N ARG A 556 50.50 -28.40 23.20
CA ARG A 556 49.06 -28.15 23.22
C ARG A 556 48.69 -27.09 22.19
N LEU A 557 47.44 -27.12 21.76
CA LEU A 557 46.79 -26.02 21.05
C LEU A 557 46.09 -25.14 22.07
N GLU A 558 46.31 -23.84 21.97
CA GLU A 558 45.55 -22.82 22.69
C GLU A 558 44.54 -22.23 21.70
N LEU A 559 43.30 -22.72 21.77
CA LEU A 559 42.23 -22.41 20.82
C LEU A 559 41.30 -21.31 21.38
N GLU A 560 41.04 -20.31 20.57
CA GLU A 560 40.06 -19.26 20.81
C GLU A 560 38.70 -19.69 20.28
N VAL A 561 37.77 -20.03 21.17
CA VAL A 561 36.40 -20.41 20.81
C VAL A 561 35.45 -19.24 21.12
N PRO A 562 34.59 -18.82 20.18
CA PRO A 562 33.57 -17.81 20.48
C PRO A 562 32.63 -18.23 21.62
N GLU A 563 32.37 -17.33 22.57
CA GLU A 563 31.66 -17.65 23.81
C GLU A 563 30.26 -18.26 23.57
N TYR A 564 29.54 -17.79 22.55
CA TYR A 564 28.21 -18.32 22.20
C TYR A 564 28.24 -19.80 21.77
N ARG A 565 29.41 -20.31 21.34
CA ARG A 565 29.60 -21.73 20.97
C ARG A 565 30.02 -22.61 22.15
N LYS A 566 30.46 -22.04 23.27
CA LYS A 566 30.89 -22.77 24.49
C LYS A 566 29.84 -23.79 24.94
N GLY A 567 28.56 -23.40 24.94
CA GLY A 567 27.47 -24.28 25.37
C GLY A 567 27.29 -25.54 24.51
N HIS A 568 27.82 -25.60 23.28
CA HIS A 568 27.84 -26.83 22.49
C HIS A 568 28.94 -27.77 22.92
N ILE A 569 30.11 -27.24 23.25
CA ILE A 569 31.27 -28.01 23.71
C ILE A 569 30.97 -28.62 25.09
N GLU A 570 30.42 -27.82 26.03
CA GLU A 570 30.07 -28.32 27.36
C GLU A 570 29.02 -29.44 27.32
N ARG A 571 27.98 -29.28 26.47
CA ARG A 571 26.99 -30.35 26.26
C ARG A 571 27.60 -31.59 25.63
N ALA A 572 28.55 -31.43 24.71
CA ALA A 572 29.24 -32.55 24.11
C ALA A 572 30.09 -33.31 25.13
N ILE A 573 30.80 -32.61 26.04
CA ILE A 573 31.54 -33.24 27.15
C ILE A 573 30.57 -33.98 28.07
N ALA A 574 29.49 -33.32 28.50
CA ALA A 574 28.50 -33.93 29.39
C ALA A 574 27.88 -35.20 28.79
N ASN A 575 27.69 -35.25 27.47
CA ASN A 575 27.15 -36.41 26.76
C ASN A 575 28.21 -37.49 26.46
N SER A 576 29.50 -37.14 26.42
CA SER A 576 30.61 -38.06 26.13
C SER A 576 31.16 -38.75 27.39
N GLY A 577 30.77 -38.30 28.58
CA GLY A 577 31.22 -38.88 29.86
C GLY A 577 32.71 -38.61 30.11
N ASP A 578 33.48 -39.67 30.38
CA ASP A 578 34.93 -39.60 30.63
C ASP A 578 35.77 -39.50 29.34
N GLU A 579 35.15 -39.63 28.16
CA GLU A 579 35.85 -39.59 26.87
C GLU A 579 36.15 -38.15 26.46
N LYS A 580 37.44 -37.84 26.24
CA LYS A 580 37.87 -36.49 25.83
C LYS A 580 37.40 -36.20 24.41
N LEU A 581 36.89 -34.97 24.18
CA LEU A 581 36.44 -34.57 22.84
C LEU A 581 37.59 -34.56 21.85
N LYS A 582 37.37 -35.17 20.69
CA LYS A 582 38.31 -35.19 19.57
C LYS A 582 38.40 -33.81 18.92
N VAL A 583 39.61 -33.39 18.59
CA VAL A 583 39.92 -32.16 17.86
C VAL A 583 40.64 -32.53 16.58
N GLU A 584 40.15 -32.04 15.46
CA GLU A 584 40.81 -32.15 14.17
C GLU A 584 41.43 -30.79 13.83
N TYR A 585 42.73 -30.70 13.55
CA TYR A 585 43.40 -29.43 13.30
C TYR A 585 44.30 -29.46 12.07
N VAL A 586 44.45 -28.28 11.47
CA VAL A 586 45.35 -28.01 10.35
C VAL A 586 46.26 -26.83 10.69
N LEU A 587 47.52 -26.91 10.28
CA LEU A 587 48.48 -25.82 10.42
C LEU A 587 48.27 -24.81 9.29
N ALA A 588 48.36 -23.52 9.58
CA ALA A 588 48.28 -22.48 8.54
C ALA A 588 49.38 -22.65 7.46
N THR A 589 50.52 -23.22 7.84
CA THR A 589 51.65 -23.51 6.94
C THR A 589 51.48 -24.81 6.14
N ALA A 590 50.52 -25.67 6.49
CA ALA A 590 50.32 -26.99 5.87
C ALA A 590 48.84 -27.41 5.94
N VAL A 591 48.02 -26.85 5.07
CA VAL A 591 46.56 -27.07 5.05
C VAL A 591 46.18 -28.42 4.41
N GLU A 592 47.11 -29.08 3.72
CA GLU A 592 46.86 -30.35 3.02
C GLU A 592 46.75 -31.56 3.98
N THR A 593 47.34 -31.47 5.17
CA THR A 593 47.34 -32.55 6.16
C THR A 593 46.56 -32.15 7.41
N SER A 594 45.62 -33.00 7.77
CA SER A 594 44.82 -32.87 8.99
C SER A 594 45.37 -33.81 10.06
N HIS A 595 45.45 -33.30 11.29
CA HIS A 595 45.99 -34.01 12.45
C HIS A 595 44.95 -34.07 13.57
N GLU A 596 45.17 -34.99 14.51
CA GLU A 596 44.21 -35.26 15.59
C GLU A 596 44.77 -34.87 16.96
N GLY A 597 43.91 -34.33 17.80
CA GLY A 597 44.18 -33.99 19.19
C GLY A 597 42.97 -34.23 20.07
N HIS A 598 43.08 -33.92 21.35
CA HIS A 598 41.97 -34.07 22.30
C HIS A 598 41.88 -32.91 23.28
N VAL A 599 40.66 -32.46 23.56
CA VAL A 599 40.42 -31.37 24.52
C VAL A 599 40.87 -31.81 25.92
N THR A 600 41.62 -30.94 26.59
CA THR A 600 42.15 -31.19 27.94
C THR A 600 41.57 -30.24 28.98
N LEU A 601 41.44 -28.95 28.62
CA LEU A 601 40.95 -27.91 29.52
C LEU A 601 40.07 -26.92 28.74
N ILE A 602 39.00 -26.47 29.37
CA ILE A 602 38.18 -25.36 28.90
C ILE A 602 38.21 -24.29 29.98
N SER A 603 38.53 -23.05 29.59
CA SER A 603 38.52 -21.94 30.52
C SER A 603 37.10 -21.65 31.02
N ASN A 604 36.98 -21.39 32.31
CA ASN A 604 35.73 -20.97 32.93
C ASN A 604 35.44 -19.48 32.71
N ARG A 605 36.45 -18.70 32.33
CA ARG A 605 36.37 -17.27 32.12
C ARG A 605 36.43 -16.96 30.62
N SER A 606 35.64 -15.99 30.19
CA SER A 606 35.75 -15.40 28.87
C SER A 606 36.75 -14.23 28.86
N ASN A 607 37.47 -14.12 27.74
CA ASN A 607 38.43 -13.06 27.43
C ASN A 607 37.92 -12.26 26.22
N GLN A 608 38.39 -11.01 26.07
CA GLN A 608 38.11 -10.22 24.88
C GLN A 608 39.23 -10.42 23.85
N SER A 609 38.85 -10.88 22.66
CA SER A 609 39.69 -10.93 21.46
C SER A 609 39.30 -9.78 20.54
N GLN A 610 40.29 -9.18 19.87
CA GLN A 610 40.06 -8.07 18.94
C GLN A 610 39.33 -8.53 17.67
N GLU A 611 39.47 -9.79 17.26
CA GLU A 611 38.87 -10.34 16.05
C GLU A 611 37.48 -10.96 16.28
N GLU A 612 37.37 -11.84 17.27
CA GLU A 612 36.20 -12.72 17.47
C GLU A 612 35.25 -12.20 18.58
N GLY A 613 35.56 -11.05 19.19
CA GLY A 613 34.77 -10.47 20.28
C GLY A 613 35.01 -11.18 21.61
N THR A 614 33.97 -11.78 22.20
CA THR A 614 34.11 -12.52 23.46
C THR A 614 34.45 -13.99 23.17
N ILE A 615 35.61 -14.42 23.63
CA ILE A 615 36.15 -15.77 23.41
C ILE A 615 36.35 -16.52 24.72
N VAL A 616 36.49 -17.84 24.62
CA VAL A 616 36.85 -18.76 25.69
C VAL A 616 38.03 -19.58 25.20
N GLU A 617 39.09 -19.61 25.99
CA GLU A 617 40.29 -20.40 25.70
C GLU A 617 40.02 -21.89 25.96
N VAL A 618 40.34 -22.72 24.97
CA VAL A 618 40.22 -24.18 25.03
C VAL A 618 41.58 -24.78 24.70
N HIS A 619 42.09 -25.63 25.59
CA HIS A 619 43.36 -26.31 25.39
C HIS A 619 43.15 -27.72 24.85
N ALA A 620 43.86 -28.08 23.78
CA ALA A 620 43.85 -29.43 23.23
C ALA A 620 45.27 -30.02 23.18
N ALA A 621 45.47 -31.23 23.71
CA ALA A 621 46.76 -31.90 23.61
C ALA A 621 46.95 -32.50 22.21
N ILE A 622 48.16 -32.37 21.67
CA ILE A 622 48.53 -32.81 20.33
C ILE A 622 49.85 -33.57 20.33
N ASN A 623 50.11 -34.33 19.27
CA ASN A 623 51.40 -34.95 19.07
C ASN A 623 52.38 -33.95 18.43
N LYS A 624 53.54 -33.73 19.06
CA LYS A 624 54.58 -32.82 18.55
C LYS A 624 55.18 -33.23 17.20
N GLU A 625 55.04 -34.50 16.80
CA GLU A 625 55.53 -35.00 15.50
C GLU A 625 54.69 -34.49 14.32
N ASP A 626 53.44 -34.09 14.58
CA ASP A 626 52.57 -33.47 13.59
C ASP A 626 53.05 -32.06 13.20
N LEU A 627 53.78 -31.40 14.12
CA LEU A 627 54.32 -30.06 13.93
C LEU A 627 55.66 -30.16 13.20
N GLY A 628 55.65 -30.25 11.87
CA GLY A 628 56.84 -30.49 11.05
C GLY A 628 58.10 -29.71 11.48
N ASN A 629 58.03 -28.38 11.54
CA ASN A 629 59.15 -27.52 11.99
C ASN A 629 59.06 -27.09 13.47
N ARG A 630 58.10 -27.61 14.25
CA ARG A 630 57.87 -27.25 15.67
C ARG A 630 57.97 -25.74 15.95
N ASN A 631 57.43 -24.95 15.03
CA ASN A 631 57.40 -23.50 15.21
C ASN A 631 56.50 -23.18 16.41
N ILE A 632 57.09 -22.60 17.45
CA ILE A 632 56.36 -22.13 18.63
C ILE A 632 55.42 -21.01 18.18
N GLY A 633 54.15 -21.10 18.56
CA GLY A 633 53.13 -20.14 18.14
C GLY A 633 52.72 -20.30 16.67
N ALA A 634 52.82 -21.51 16.11
CA ALA A 634 52.28 -21.77 14.78
C ALA A 634 50.75 -21.63 14.78
N ASP A 635 50.22 -20.82 13.86
CA ASP A 635 48.78 -20.67 13.67
C ASP A 635 48.14 -22.00 13.28
N VAL A 636 47.06 -22.34 13.99
CA VAL A 636 46.24 -23.52 13.71
C VAL A 636 44.79 -23.13 13.53
N THR A 637 44.11 -23.85 12.66
CA THR A 637 42.65 -23.89 12.62
C THR A 637 42.20 -25.27 13.06
N ALA A 638 41.37 -25.32 14.08
CA ALA A 638 40.90 -26.56 14.69
C ALA A 638 39.38 -26.67 14.66
N LYS A 639 38.90 -27.90 14.55
CA LYS A 639 37.49 -28.30 14.56
C LYS A 639 37.28 -29.26 15.71
N ILE A 640 36.59 -28.80 16.74
CA ILE A 640 36.26 -29.59 17.94
C ILE A 640 34.97 -30.37 17.66
N HIS A 641 35.02 -31.70 17.75
CA HIS A 641 33.86 -32.56 17.53
C HIS A 641 32.89 -32.47 18.71
N CYS A 642 31.71 -31.91 18.47
CA CYS A 642 30.69 -31.62 19.49
C CYS A 642 29.49 -32.59 19.43
N GLY A 643 29.72 -33.81 18.95
CA GLY A 643 28.69 -34.84 18.81
C GLY A 643 27.79 -34.69 17.57
N LYS A 644 26.68 -35.41 17.55
CA LYS A 644 25.74 -35.43 16.41
C LYS A 644 24.59 -34.45 16.62
N LYS A 645 24.29 -33.67 15.59
CA LYS A 645 23.08 -32.82 15.51
C LYS A 645 22.33 -33.09 14.21
N ASN A 646 21.09 -32.63 14.11
CA ASN A 646 20.36 -32.74 12.84
C ASN A 646 21.08 -31.92 11.74
N LEU A 647 21.02 -32.41 10.51
CA LEU A 647 21.70 -31.80 9.37
C LEU A 647 21.24 -30.35 9.13
N PHE A 648 19.98 -30.05 9.41
CA PHE A 648 19.45 -28.68 9.39
C PHE A 648 20.26 -27.74 10.28
N TYR A 649 20.52 -28.11 11.53
CA TYR A 649 21.28 -27.31 12.47
C TYR A 649 22.76 -27.26 12.09
N VAL A 650 23.33 -28.32 11.53
CA VAL A 650 24.73 -28.28 11.07
C VAL A 650 24.92 -27.29 9.93
N LEU A 651 23.95 -27.17 9.01
CA LEU A 651 24.03 -26.25 7.87
C LEU A 651 23.54 -24.82 8.17
N PHE A 652 22.50 -24.69 8.99
CA PHE A 652 21.80 -23.41 9.26
C PHE A 652 21.88 -22.98 10.74
N GLY A 653 22.72 -23.63 11.54
CA GLY A 653 22.83 -23.40 12.98
C GLY A 653 23.15 -21.95 13.35
N ASP A 654 24.08 -21.31 12.63
CA ASP A 654 24.43 -19.91 12.87
C ASP A 654 23.22 -18.97 12.65
N VAL A 655 22.35 -19.27 11.68
CA VAL A 655 21.11 -18.51 11.43
C VAL A 655 20.09 -18.77 12.54
N VAL A 656 19.93 -20.03 12.96
CA VAL A 656 19.03 -20.41 14.05
C VAL A 656 19.45 -19.71 15.35
N GLU A 657 20.73 -19.74 15.69
CA GLU A 657 21.28 -19.11 16.89
C GLU A 657 21.16 -17.59 16.83
N PHE A 658 21.39 -16.98 15.66
CA PHE A 658 21.16 -15.54 15.46
C PHE A 658 19.71 -15.15 15.73
N VAL A 659 18.75 -15.91 15.17
CA VAL A 659 17.32 -15.68 15.36
C VAL A 659 16.92 -15.89 16.82
N GLN A 660 17.38 -16.97 17.47
CA GLN A 660 17.12 -17.23 18.88
C GLN A 660 17.65 -16.11 19.77
N ARG A 661 18.89 -15.64 19.53
CA ARG A 661 19.49 -14.53 20.28
C ARG A 661 18.76 -13.21 20.05
N TYR A 662 18.30 -12.93 18.83
CA TYR A 662 17.63 -11.68 18.50
C TYR A 662 16.18 -11.63 19.01
N PHE A 663 15.43 -12.74 18.87
CA PHE A 663 14.01 -12.82 19.23
C PHE A 663 13.76 -13.42 20.63
N TRP A 664 14.79 -13.86 21.34
CA TRP A 664 14.69 -14.52 22.65
C TRP A 664 13.76 -15.76 22.63
N LEU A 665 13.91 -16.59 21.58
CA LEU A 665 13.26 -17.89 21.41
C LEU A 665 14.12 -19.00 22.01
#